data_AF-A0A7Y7WJ68-F1
#
_entry.id   AF-A0A7Y7WJ68-F1
#
_cell.length_a   1.000
_cell.length_b   1.000
_cell.length_c   1.000
_cell.angle_alpha   90.00
_cell.angle_beta   90.00
_cell.angle_gamma   90.00
#
_symmetry.space_group_name_H-M   'P 1'
#
loop_
_entity.id
_entity.type
_entity.pdbx_description
1 polymer ?
#
loop_
_entity_poly.entity_id
_entity_poly.type
_entity_poly.pdbx_seq_one_letter_code
_entity_poly.pdbx_strand_id
1 'polypeptide(L)'
;MKIYPYPWPEPKTLGEVVASGDLKGLIRLKESNRLAAYFGGWLFAVKTDSEGNVQVVAPDGRSEGFYLKNDGAGTWTPDLKLRLRGGSGRPGNIGKRRAALLEEKRREQEQRERVGSRFMEEWNKGVEEQGTRAEALLPESQALRAMEGNPERYTDQQWFARMDRLGERVKAFVDGYEQQINTLRMNETVLLRGYKGTLFACLHQFVVGMQFALDSIKIVELRCQRIMGRLPYQDAAGRVLPERQQAEQRENRAADLYIDWAEREKQAFTELGRHRNRDLTEYQGIHEVRGQGSNVPGLKAVRACRLGLYCFRELDPQHLESDIWTKFEDLRSALASQSILDERSALPLSAEADMEVLNTCVSQYNEVLAMLEYKAGLLPQGTRLVWGDLFVRRLGELQQEAERSLVERIEARAPEQDEPELPSQQPGKTRKVIRTRRKKNYLGYVRDTRQDGHEVVELMDPQTGQPIDSFVEEEDGYWQPLPKPAAAPLPRPLPQPGLKRLVQMSESQIRQAAREVEMAKRQIPVAKDPVYLQDVLEVRARELEALAGQIDRAQAESSSSVTQSEISAAKVQVSELRLQAGTVRHEGLLARIAVTKSSAPDTERLLFLKEHNEVEIFRHGRRTKLGKEDFLQEYVVRDKAAGKNIWVAHFHYPEKATPEELFVMRGALGKDGKPQAHGAHLKRWDERFLGIKAQARAEQERFERIRQGQPGRALEVFRIWRSEISLNMARQLFFNASEREVVVREQLRKL
;
A
#
# COMPACT_ATOMS: atom_id res chain seq x y z
N MET A 1 -57.94 7.68 -8.61
CA MET A 1 -56.47 7.74 -8.69
C MET A 1 -55.90 6.57 -7.92
N LYS A 2 -55.15 5.66 -8.56
CA LYS A 2 -54.32 4.69 -7.82
C LYS A 2 -53.17 5.48 -7.19
N ILE A 3 -53.16 5.59 -5.87
CA ILE A 3 -52.08 6.25 -5.12
C ILE A 3 -50.94 5.22 -5.01
N TYR A 4 -49.77 5.56 -5.55
CA TYR A 4 -48.58 4.72 -5.43
C TYR A 4 -47.88 5.03 -4.10
N PRO A 5 -47.42 4.02 -3.33
CA PRO A 5 -46.96 4.20 -1.95
C PRO A 5 -45.59 4.90 -1.80
N TYR A 6 -44.88 5.20 -2.90
CA TYR A 6 -43.57 5.85 -2.88
C TYR A 6 -43.43 6.89 -4.00
N PRO A 7 -42.67 7.98 -3.80
CA PRO A 7 -42.38 8.95 -4.85
C PRO A 7 -41.62 8.28 -6.00
N TRP A 8 -42.19 8.34 -7.21
CA TRP A 8 -41.60 7.77 -8.41
C TRP A 8 -41.57 8.83 -9.53
N PRO A 9 -40.41 9.14 -10.14
CA PRO A 9 -39.12 8.45 -10.04
C PRO A 9 -38.45 8.56 -8.67
N GLU A 10 -37.62 7.57 -8.31
CA GLU A 10 -36.92 7.57 -7.02
C GLU A 10 -35.99 8.79 -6.88
N PRO A 11 -35.89 9.43 -5.70
CA PRO A 11 -35.08 10.63 -5.51
C PRO A 11 -33.60 10.49 -5.94
N LYS A 12 -33.01 9.28 -5.80
CA LYS A 12 -31.63 8.99 -6.21
C LYS A 12 -31.39 9.09 -7.72
N THR A 13 -32.45 8.97 -8.52
CA THR A 13 -32.41 9.01 -10.00
C THR A 13 -32.49 10.43 -10.57
N LEU A 14 -32.80 11.42 -9.73
CA LEU A 14 -32.91 12.83 -10.14
C LEU A 14 -31.54 13.41 -10.49
N GLY A 15 -31.48 14.09 -11.63
CA GLY A 15 -30.32 14.83 -12.12
C GLY A 15 -30.63 16.32 -12.22
N GLU A 16 -30.17 16.98 -13.27
CA GLU A 16 -30.24 18.44 -13.41
C GLU A 16 -31.65 18.95 -13.73
N VAL A 17 -31.99 20.11 -13.18
CA VAL A 17 -33.21 20.85 -13.52
C VAL A 17 -32.98 21.63 -14.81
N VAL A 18 -33.93 21.55 -15.75
CA VAL A 18 -33.90 22.31 -16.99
C VAL A 18 -34.04 23.81 -16.68
N ALA A 19 -32.99 24.58 -16.96
CA ALA A 19 -32.86 25.97 -16.56
C ALA A 19 -33.60 26.98 -17.49
N SER A 20 -33.90 26.62 -18.73
CA SER A 20 -34.46 27.53 -19.75
C SER A 20 -35.28 26.80 -20.83
N GLY A 21 -36.14 27.56 -21.53
CA GLY A 21 -37.00 27.06 -22.62
C GLY A 21 -38.35 26.50 -22.15
N ASP A 22 -39.13 25.92 -23.06
CA ASP A 22 -40.50 25.44 -22.81
C ASP A 22 -40.58 24.30 -21.77
N LEU A 23 -39.45 23.63 -21.51
CA LEU A 23 -39.30 22.55 -20.54
C LEU A 23 -38.70 23.02 -19.20
N LYS A 24 -38.54 24.33 -19.00
CA LYS A 24 -37.99 24.91 -17.78
C LYS A 24 -38.71 24.35 -16.55
N GLY A 25 -37.92 23.94 -15.55
CA GLY A 25 -38.41 23.38 -14.28
C GLY A 25 -38.66 21.87 -14.26
N LEU A 26 -38.52 21.16 -15.39
CA LEU A 26 -38.48 19.69 -15.39
C LEU A 26 -37.11 19.18 -14.96
N ILE A 27 -37.06 17.97 -14.41
CA ILE A 27 -35.84 17.32 -13.89
C ILE A 27 -35.42 16.21 -14.86
N ARG A 28 -34.15 16.21 -15.31
CA ARG A 28 -33.58 15.10 -16.10
C ARG A 28 -33.12 13.98 -15.19
N LEU A 29 -33.44 12.73 -15.51
CA LEU A 29 -33.00 11.56 -14.74
C LEU A 29 -31.61 11.09 -15.22
N LYS A 30 -30.69 10.80 -14.28
CA LYS A 30 -29.25 10.54 -14.50
C LYS A 30 -28.93 9.42 -15.50
N GLU A 31 -29.74 8.36 -15.54
CA GLU A 31 -29.44 7.14 -16.30
C GLU A 31 -30.27 6.96 -17.58
N SER A 32 -31.47 7.57 -17.63
CA SER A 32 -32.43 7.33 -18.72
C SER A 32 -32.68 8.53 -19.62
N ASN A 33 -32.14 9.70 -19.26
CA ASN A 33 -32.40 11.00 -19.89
C ASN A 33 -33.91 11.33 -20.03
N ARG A 34 -34.77 10.63 -19.28
CA ARG A 34 -36.20 10.91 -19.17
C ARG A 34 -36.42 12.15 -18.30
N LEU A 35 -37.58 12.77 -18.48
CA LEU A 35 -37.97 13.95 -17.71
C LEU A 35 -38.92 13.57 -16.57
N ALA A 36 -38.82 14.30 -15.46
CA ALA A 36 -39.73 14.22 -14.35
C ALA A 36 -40.27 15.62 -13.99
N ALA A 37 -41.53 15.67 -13.57
CA ALA A 37 -42.16 16.89 -13.05
C ALA A 37 -42.44 16.71 -11.55
N TYR A 38 -42.20 17.76 -10.78
CA TYR A 38 -42.58 17.82 -9.37
C TYR A 38 -43.78 18.75 -9.21
N PHE A 39 -44.90 18.22 -8.70
CA PHE A 39 -46.07 19.04 -8.39
C PHE A 39 -46.95 18.38 -7.32
N GLY A 40 -47.58 19.21 -6.48
CA GLY A 40 -48.48 18.73 -5.42
C GLY A 40 -47.81 17.86 -4.35
N GLY A 41 -46.48 17.95 -4.17
CA GLY A 41 -45.72 17.14 -3.21
C GLY A 41 -45.19 15.83 -3.76
N TRP A 42 -45.47 15.50 -5.03
CA TRP A 42 -45.13 14.22 -5.64
C TRP A 42 -44.30 14.40 -6.92
N LEU A 43 -43.44 13.43 -7.17
CA LEU A 43 -42.70 13.28 -8.42
C LEU A 43 -43.50 12.42 -9.39
N PHE A 44 -43.46 12.78 -10.67
CA PHE A 44 -44.06 12.01 -11.76
C PHE A 44 -43.11 11.98 -12.94
N ALA A 45 -42.90 10.82 -13.56
CA ALA A 45 -42.21 10.77 -14.84
C ALA A 45 -43.13 11.35 -15.92
N VAL A 46 -42.53 12.10 -16.84
CA VAL A 46 -43.27 12.78 -17.89
C VAL A 46 -42.63 12.52 -19.25
N LYS A 47 -43.44 12.63 -20.28
CA LYS A 47 -43.01 12.64 -21.68
C LYS A 47 -43.58 13.85 -22.39
N THR A 48 -42.90 14.28 -23.45
CA THR A 48 -43.40 15.27 -24.38
C THR A 48 -44.09 14.57 -25.54
N ASP A 49 -45.31 14.99 -25.88
CA ASP A 49 -45.99 14.52 -27.09
C ASP A 49 -45.45 15.19 -28.36
N SER A 50 -45.97 14.81 -29.52
CA SER A 50 -45.56 15.35 -30.82
C SER A 50 -45.88 16.83 -31.03
N GLU A 51 -46.64 17.45 -30.12
CA GLU A 51 -47.00 18.87 -30.14
C GLU A 51 -46.26 19.68 -29.06
N GLY A 52 -45.37 19.03 -28.29
CA GLY A 52 -44.60 19.66 -27.21
C GLY A 52 -45.35 19.75 -25.88
N ASN A 53 -46.54 19.16 -25.76
CA ASN A 53 -47.25 19.11 -24.48
C ASN A 53 -46.64 18.04 -23.58
N VAL A 54 -46.60 18.31 -22.27
CA VAL A 54 -46.04 17.39 -21.27
C VAL A 54 -47.14 16.56 -20.65
N GLN A 55 -46.95 15.23 -20.59
CA GLN A 55 -47.93 14.29 -20.06
C GLN A 55 -47.28 13.35 -19.05
N VAL A 56 -48.00 13.04 -17.96
CA VAL A 56 -47.57 12.07 -16.96
C VAL A 56 -47.58 10.65 -17.55
N VAL A 57 -46.59 9.84 -17.19
CA VAL A 57 -46.47 8.44 -17.60
C VAL A 57 -46.47 7.53 -16.38
N ALA A 58 -47.13 6.38 -16.45
CA ALA A 58 -47.12 5.40 -15.39
C ALA A 58 -45.73 4.73 -15.22
N PRO A 59 -45.43 4.17 -14.04
CA PRO A 59 -44.15 3.51 -13.76
C PRO A 59 -43.74 2.40 -14.74
N ASP A 60 -44.72 1.69 -15.29
CA ASP A 60 -44.51 0.64 -16.29
C ASP A 60 -44.26 1.17 -17.71
N GLY A 61 -44.38 2.48 -17.92
CA GLY A 61 -44.24 3.13 -19.23
C GLY A 61 -45.37 2.84 -20.21
N ARG A 62 -46.40 2.08 -19.81
CA ARG A 62 -47.45 1.56 -20.71
C ARG A 62 -48.73 2.38 -20.66
N SER A 63 -48.98 3.08 -19.54
CA SER A 63 -50.17 3.90 -19.36
C SER A 63 -49.83 5.39 -19.32
N GLU A 64 -50.61 6.20 -20.05
CA GLU A 64 -50.48 7.65 -20.10
C GLU A 64 -51.52 8.32 -19.19
N GLY A 65 -51.08 9.33 -18.45
CA GLY A 65 -51.90 10.09 -17.51
C GLY A 65 -52.42 11.41 -18.07
N PHE A 66 -52.72 12.34 -17.18
CA PHE A 66 -53.17 13.69 -17.56
C PHE A 66 -52.00 14.56 -18.05
N TYR A 67 -52.36 15.61 -18.79
CA TYR A 67 -51.41 16.61 -19.26
C TYR A 67 -51.03 17.60 -18.14
N LEU A 68 -49.84 18.17 -18.26
CA LEU A 68 -49.35 19.24 -17.39
C LEU A 68 -49.26 20.54 -18.16
N LYS A 69 -49.48 21.66 -17.46
CA LYS A 69 -49.23 23.02 -17.94
C LYS A 69 -48.11 23.66 -17.12
N ASN A 70 -47.26 24.43 -17.79
CA ASN A 70 -46.21 25.26 -17.19
C ASN A 70 -46.75 26.69 -16.96
N ASP A 71 -46.34 27.33 -15.88
CA ASP A 71 -46.63 28.74 -15.58
C ASP A 71 -45.62 29.75 -16.19
N GLY A 72 -44.58 29.25 -16.87
CA GLY A 72 -43.49 30.04 -17.45
C GLY A 72 -42.37 30.40 -16.46
N ALA A 73 -42.62 30.27 -15.16
CA ALA A 73 -41.60 30.40 -14.11
C ALA A 73 -40.87 29.08 -13.85
N GLY A 74 -41.41 27.96 -14.35
CA GLY A 74 -40.87 26.61 -14.19
C GLY A 74 -41.69 25.73 -13.25
N THR A 75 -42.89 26.17 -12.86
CA THR A 75 -43.81 25.37 -12.05
C THR A 75 -44.78 24.63 -12.95
N TRP A 76 -44.96 23.34 -12.70
CA TRP A 76 -45.85 22.47 -13.47
C TRP A 76 -47.10 22.13 -12.66
N THR A 77 -48.28 22.16 -13.28
CA THR A 77 -49.56 21.80 -12.64
C THR A 77 -50.45 20.99 -13.59
N PRO A 78 -51.41 20.20 -13.08
CA PRO A 78 -52.36 19.49 -13.94
C PRO A 78 -53.13 20.42 -14.88
N ASP A 79 -53.14 20.11 -16.17
CA ASP A 79 -53.98 20.78 -17.16
C ASP A 79 -55.40 20.21 -17.09
N LEU A 80 -56.30 20.95 -16.45
CA LEU A 80 -57.70 20.56 -16.23
C LEU A 80 -58.60 20.78 -17.46
N LYS A 81 -58.05 21.20 -18.60
CA LYS A 81 -58.82 21.37 -19.83
C LYS A 81 -59.23 20.01 -20.40
N LEU A 82 -60.53 19.83 -20.67
CA LEU A 82 -61.06 18.68 -21.40
C LEU A 82 -60.54 18.69 -22.84
N ARG A 83 -59.54 17.86 -23.12
CA ARG A 83 -59.05 17.61 -24.47
C ARG A 83 -59.81 16.41 -25.04
N LEU A 84 -60.72 16.65 -25.99
CA LEU A 84 -61.47 15.59 -26.65
C LEU A 84 -60.52 14.70 -27.48
N ARG A 85 -60.40 13.43 -27.12
CA ARG A 85 -59.80 12.40 -28.00
C ARG A 85 -60.81 12.08 -29.11
N GLY A 86 -60.52 12.51 -30.34
CA GLY A 86 -61.23 12.01 -31.53
C GLY A 86 -62.10 13.01 -32.32
N GLY A 87 -61.63 14.24 -32.54
CA GLY A 87 -62.26 15.15 -33.51
C GLY A 87 -61.41 15.32 -34.77
N SER A 88 -61.91 14.85 -35.91
CA SER A 88 -61.34 15.06 -37.25
C SER A 88 -61.28 16.55 -37.59
N GLY A 89 -60.07 17.09 -37.77
CA GLY A 89 -59.83 18.51 -38.09
C GLY A 89 -58.70 18.70 -39.10
N ARG A 90 -59.06 18.57 -40.39
CA ARG A 90 -58.36 19.02 -41.63
C ARG A 90 -56.99 18.38 -41.99
N PRO A 91 -56.87 17.77 -43.20
CA PRO A 91 -55.61 17.30 -43.75
C PRO A 91 -54.81 18.49 -44.29
N GLY A 92 -53.66 18.77 -43.69
CA GLY A 92 -52.76 19.81 -44.21
C GLY A 92 -51.46 19.93 -43.45
N ASN A 93 -51.48 19.87 -42.11
CA ASN A 93 -50.31 20.21 -41.29
C ASN A 93 -49.83 19.12 -40.32
N ILE A 94 -50.64 18.12 -39.94
CA ILE A 94 -50.20 17.01 -39.06
C ILE A 94 -49.32 16.02 -39.82
N GLY A 95 -49.68 15.69 -41.07
CA GLY A 95 -48.82 14.90 -41.96
C GLY A 95 -47.50 15.60 -42.26
N LYS A 96 -47.53 16.94 -42.44
CA LYS A 96 -46.32 17.76 -42.61
C LYS A 96 -45.46 17.83 -41.36
N ARG A 97 -46.02 17.99 -40.15
CA ARG A 97 -45.27 17.97 -38.89
C ARG A 97 -44.67 16.60 -38.58
N ARG A 98 -45.42 15.51 -38.79
CA ARG A 98 -44.91 14.15 -38.62
C ARG A 98 -43.84 13.81 -39.66
N ALA A 99 -44.02 14.23 -40.91
CA ALA A 99 -43.00 14.11 -41.95
C ALA A 99 -41.76 14.98 -41.64
N ALA A 100 -41.94 16.20 -41.12
CA ALA A 100 -40.84 17.08 -40.71
C ALA A 100 -40.06 16.52 -39.52
N LEU A 101 -40.72 15.94 -38.51
CA LEU A 101 -40.06 15.27 -37.38
C LEU A 101 -39.34 13.99 -37.80
N LEU A 102 -39.91 13.21 -38.72
CA LEU A 102 -39.24 12.03 -39.29
C LEU A 102 -38.03 12.45 -40.14
N GLU A 103 -38.16 13.53 -40.91
CA GLU A 103 -37.08 14.11 -41.70
C GLU A 103 -36.00 14.73 -40.82
N GLU A 104 -36.35 15.38 -39.70
CA GLU A 104 -35.41 15.89 -38.70
C GLU A 104 -34.65 14.75 -38.02
N LYS A 105 -35.35 13.70 -37.59
CA LYS A 105 -34.70 12.49 -37.05
C LYS A 105 -33.83 11.78 -38.08
N ARG A 106 -34.26 11.74 -39.35
CA ARG A 106 -33.47 11.19 -40.46
C ARG A 106 -32.20 12.01 -40.66
N ARG A 107 -32.29 13.35 -40.67
CA ARG A 107 -31.14 14.26 -40.77
C ARG A 107 -30.21 14.14 -39.58
N GLU A 108 -30.75 14.02 -38.37
CA GLU A 108 -29.95 13.80 -37.16
C GLU A 108 -29.22 12.45 -37.23
N GLN A 109 -29.90 11.40 -37.69
CA GLN A 109 -29.29 10.09 -37.90
C GLN A 109 -28.22 10.12 -39.00
N GLU A 110 -28.48 10.75 -40.15
CA GLU A 110 -27.52 10.93 -41.24
C GLU A 110 -26.31 11.76 -40.80
N GLN A 111 -26.52 12.79 -39.99
CA GLN A 111 -25.45 13.59 -39.42
C GLN A 111 -24.61 12.76 -38.44
N ARG A 112 -25.24 11.95 -37.58
CA ARG A 112 -24.54 11.04 -36.67
C ARG A 112 -23.77 9.97 -37.43
N GLU A 113 -24.36 9.37 -38.47
CA GLU A 113 -23.71 8.39 -39.33
C GLU A 113 -22.51 9.02 -40.06
N ARG A 114 -22.65 10.24 -40.60
CA ARG A 114 -21.55 10.96 -41.26
C ARG A 114 -20.41 11.30 -40.30
N VAL A 115 -20.73 11.76 -39.09
CA VAL A 115 -19.72 12.03 -38.04
C VAL A 115 -19.03 10.73 -37.62
N GLY A 116 -19.79 9.65 -37.44
CA GLY A 116 -19.27 8.32 -37.14
C GLY A 116 -18.38 7.77 -38.24
N SER A 117 -18.76 7.90 -39.52
CA SER A 117 -17.96 7.46 -40.66
C SER A 117 -16.64 8.22 -40.78
N ARG A 118 -16.66 9.56 -40.64
CA ARG A 118 -15.43 10.36 -40.65
C ARG A 118 -14.52 9.97 -39.48
N PHE A 119 -15.07 9.82 -38.28
CA PHE A 119 -14.32 9.35 -37.12
C PHE A 119 -13.67 7.99 -37.39
N MET A 120 -14.42 7.04 -37.97
CA MET A 120 -13.90 5.70 -38.27
C MET A 120 -12.81 5.70 -39.35
N GLU A 121 -12.87 6.61 -40.32
CA GLU A 121 -11.81 6.78 -41.32
C GLU A 121 -10.49 7.25 -40.68
N GLU A 122 -10.56 8.29 -39.84
CA GLU A 122 -9.40 8.78 -39.07
C GLU A 122 -8.90 7.74 -38.07
N TRP A 123 -9.82 7.03 -37.42
CA TRP A 123 -9.52 5.93 -36.50
C TRP A 123 -8.76 4.81 -37.20
N ASN A 124 -9.24 4.34 -38.36
CA ASN A 124 -8.62 3.25 -39.10
C ASN A 124 -7.19 3.61 -39.53
N LYS A 125 -6.97 4.85 -39.98
CA LYS A 125 -5.62 5.35 -40.27
C LYS A 125 -4.73 5.32 -39.02
N GLY A 126 -5.25 5.78 -37.89
CA GLY A 126 -4.55 5.70 -36.61
C GLY A 126 -4.20 4.26 -36.22
N VAL A 127 -5.11 3.31 -36.43
CA VAL A 127 -4.89 1.88 -36.15
C VAL A 127 -3.78 1.31 -37.02
N GLU A 128 -3.73 1.66 -38.31
CA GLU A 128 -2.66 1.24 -39.22
C GLU A 128 -1.29 1.81 -38.79
N GLU A 129 -1.25 3.09 -38.41
CA GLU A 129 -0.04 3.72 -37.86
C GLU A 129 0.43 3.03 -36.57
N GLN A 130 -0.49 2.62 -35.67
CA GLN A 130 -0.13 1.86 -34.47
C GLN A 130 0.32 0.43 -34.78
N GLY A 131 -0.30 -0.24 -35.77
CA GLY A 131 0.15 -1.53 -36.27
C GLY A 131 1.61 -1.47 -36.73
N THR A 132 1.95 -0.44 -37.50
CA THR A 132 3.33 -0.19 -37.96
C THR A 132 4.30 0.01 -36.78
N ARG A 133 3.88 0.75 -35.73
CA ARG A 133 4.69 0.92 -34.51
C ARG A 133 4.89 -0.38 -33.76
N ALA A 134 3.86 -1.21 -33.66
CA ALA A 134 3.92 -2.52 -33.02
C ALA A 134 4.88 -3.46 -33.77
N GLU A 135 4.76 -3.55 -35.09
CA GLU A 135 5.63 -4.36 -35.94
C GLU A 135 7.10 -3.92 -35.84
N ALA A 136 7.35 -2.62 -35.68
CA ALA A 136 8.70 -2.09 -35.51
C ALA A 136 9.40 -2.52 -34.20
N LEU A 137 8.66 -3.04 -33.21
CA LEU A 137 9.24 -3.60 -31.97
C LEU A 137 9.91 -4.96 -32.23
N LEU A 138 9.37 -5.76 -33.16
CA LEU A 138 9.82 -7.13 -33.39
C LEU A 138 11.29 -7.22 -33.84
N PRO A 139 11.78 -6.44 -34.83
CA PRO A 139 13.20 -6.48 -35.23
C PRO A 139 14.17 -6.06 -34.11
N GLU A 140 13.77 -5.13 -33.23
CA GLU A 140 14.60 -4.76 -32.08
C GLU A 140 14.64 -5.90 -31.06
N SER A 141 13.49 -6.52 -30.76
CA SER A 141 13.41 -7.67 -29.85
C SER A 141 14.24 -8.85 -30.34
N GLN A 142 14.09 -9.23 -31.61
CA GLN A 142 14.85 -10.32 -32.23
C GLN A 142 16.35 -10.06 -32.20
N ALA A 143 16.77 -8.82 -32.44
CA ALA A 143 18.18 -8.47 -32.40
C ALA A 143 18.76 -8.51 -30.99
N LEU A 144 18.02 -8.04 -29.98
CA LEU A 144 18.47 -8.17 -28.58
C LEU A 144 18.62 -9.65 -28.19
N ARG A 145 17.69 -10.52 -28.61
CA ARG A 145 17.84 -11.98 -28.43
C ARG A 145 19.08 -12.54 -29.14
N ALA A 146 19.32 -12.14 -30.40
CA ALA A 146 20.48 -12.59 -31.15
C ALA A 146 21.81 -12.12 -30.55
N MET A 147 21.84 -10.87 -30.07
CA MET A 147 22.98 -10.30 -29.35
C MET A 147 23.21 -11.04 -28.03
N GLU A 148 22.15 -11.41 -27.31
CA GLU A 148 22.28 -12.17 -26.06
C GLU A 148 22.76 -13.60 -26.29
N GLY A 149 22.36 -14.22 -27.39
CA GLY A 149 22.87 -15.54 -27.78
C GLY A 149 24.35 -15.55 -28.15
N ASN A 150 24.96 -14.39 -28.46
CA ASN A 150 26.36 -14.28 -28.87
C ASN A 150 27.06 -13.07 -28.21
N PRO A 151 27.17 -13.05 -26.87
CA PRO A 151 27.52 -11.85 -26.12
C PRO A 151 28.94 -11.33 -26.40
N GLU A 152 29.85 -12.19 -26.87
CA GLU A 152 31.24 -11.85 -27.19
C GLU A 152 31.39 -11.06 -28.51
N ARG A 153 30.39 -11.14 -29.40
CA ARG A 153 30.43 -10.45 -30.69
C ARG A 153 30.07 -8.97 -30.63
N TYR A 154 29.58 -8.49 -29.47
CA TYR A 154 29.02 -7.16 -29.33
C TYR A 154 29.62 -6.43 -28.14
N THR A 155 29.94 -5.15 -28.32
CA THR A 155 30.38 -4.29 -27.23
C THR A 155 29.19 -3.85 -26.37
N ASP A 156 29.45 -3.46 -25.13
CA ASP A 156 28.40 -2.91 -24.24
C ASP A 156 27.77 -1.63 -24.82
N GLN A 157 28.57 -0.82 -25.53
CA GLN A 157 28.07 0.39 -26.18
C GLN A 157 27.09 0.07 -27.32
N GLN A 158 27.36 -0.98 -28.12
CA GLN A 158 26.42 -1.45 -29.16
C GLN A 158 25.12 -1.94 -28.55
N TRP A 159 25.21 -2.65 -27.42
CA TRP A 159 24.04 -3.02 -26.62
C TRP A 159 23.25 -1.80 -26.18
N PHE A 160 23.88 -0.87 -25.48
CA PHE A 160 23.23 0.34 -24.97
C PHE A 160 22.54 1.16 -26.08
N ALA A 161 23.18 1.32 -27.24
CA ALA A 161 22.56 1.98 -28.39
C ALA A 161 21.31 1.25 -28.90
N ARG A 162 21.28 -0.09 -28.87
CA ARG A 162 20.09 -0.88 -29.21
C ARG A 162 18.98 -0.71 -28.17
N MET A 163 19.34 -0.67 -26.88
CA MET A 163 18.38 -0.45 -25.79
C MET A 163 17.72 0.94 -25.90
N ASP A 164 18.50 1.98 -26.21
CA ASP A 164 17.97 3.34 -26.40
C ASP A 164 16.97 3.39 -27.56
N ARG A 165 17.28 2.76 -28.70
CA ARG A 165 16.34 2.63 -29.83
C ARG A 165 15.07 1.85 -29.48
N LEU A 166 15.19 0.74 -28.75
CA LEU A 166 14.03 0.00 -28.27
C LEU A 166 13.15 0.91 -27.39
N GLY A 167 13.76 1.62 -26.44
CA GLY A 167 13.04 2.52 -25.53
C GLY A 167 12.27 3.62 -26.26
N GLU A 168 12.86 4.22 -27.30
CA GLU A 168 12.19 5.21 -28.14
C GLU A 168 10.99 4.62 -28.90
N ARG A 169 11.15 3.42 -29.49
CA ARG A 169 10.07 2.75 -30.21
C ARG A 169 8.92 2.33 -29.29
N VAL A 170 9.23 1.73 -28.14
CA VAL A 170 8.21 1.34 -27.16
C VAL A 170 7.49 2.57 -26.63
N LYS A 171 8.21 3.66 -26.35
CA LYS A 171 7.58 4.93 -25.96
C LYS A 171 6.59 5.42 -27.03
N ALA A 172 7.01 5.47 -28.30
CA ALA A 172 6.13 5.91 -29.39
C ALA A 172 4.90 4.99 -29.59
N PHE A 173 5.06 3.69 -29.32
CA PHE A 173 3.97 2.71 -29.30
C PHE A 173 3.01 2.96 -28.12
N VAL A 174 3.51 3.04 -26.89
CA VAL A 174 2.69 3.26 -25.68
C VAL A 174 1.94 4.60 -25.76
N ASP A 175 2.65 5.70 -26.04
CA ASP A 175 2.05 7.04 -26.16
C ASP A 175 0.94 7.05 -27.25
N GLY A 176 1.17 6.31 -28.34
CA GLY A 176 0.22 6.15 -29.44
C GLY A 176 -1.07 5.43 -29.04
N TYR A 177 -0.97 4.31 -28.31
CA TYR A 177 -2.13 3.59 -27.81
C TYR A 177 -2.89 4.36 -26.73
N GLU A 178 -2.18 5.04 -25.82
CA GLU A 178 -2.83 5.90 -24.82
C GLU A 178 -3.63 7.02 -25.50
N GLN A 179 -3.08 7.63 -26.55
CA GLN A 179 -3.81 8.62 -27.35
C GLN A 179 -5.04 8.02 -28.03
N GLN A 180 -4.93 6.83 -28.62
CA GLN A 180 -6.08 6.15 -29.24
C GLN A 180 -7.19 5.83 -28.23
N ILE A 181 -6.85 5.22 -27.09
CA ILE A 181 -7.81 4.88 -26.04
C ILE A 181 -8.50 6.14 -25.53
N ASN A 182 -7.76 7.22 -25.29
CA ASN A 182 -8.32 8.50 -24.86
C ASN A 182 -9.26 9.10 -25.92
N THR A 183 -8.86 9.06 -27.20
CA THR A 183 -9.69 9.53 -28.32
C THR A 183 -10.99 8.73 -28.42
N LEU A 184 -10.91 7.41 -28.25
CA LEU A 184 -12.07 6.53 -28.26
C LEU A 184 -13.02 6.85 -27.10
N ARG A 185 -12.50 7.00 -25.87
CA ARG A 185 -13.26 7.36 -24.66
C ARG A 185 -13.97 8.71 -24.81
N MET A 186 -13.30 9.72 -25.38
CA MET A 186 -13.92 11.03 -25.63
C MET A 186 -15.07 10.99 -26.64
N ASN A 187 -15.12 9.97 -27.49
CA ASN A 187 -16.11 9.80 -28.56
C ASN A 187 -17.07 8.61 -28.32
N GLU A 188 -17.20 8.13 -27.07
CA GLU A 188 -18.07 6.99 -26.73
C GLU A 188 -19.52 7.17 -27.23
N THR A 189 -20.05 8.39 -27.11
CA THR A 189 -21.42 8.73 -27.52
C THR A 189 -21.65 8.68 -29.04
N VAL A 190 -20.59 8.84 -29.84
CA VAL A 190 -20.63 8.70 -31.30
C VAL A 190 -20.69 7.22 -31.70
N LEU A 191 -20.07 6.34 -30.89
CA LEU A 191 -19.85 4.92 -31.20
C LEU A 191 -20.80 3.96 -30.47
N LEU A 192 -21.87 4.42 -29.82
CA LEU A 192 -22.76 3.68 -28.91
C LEU A 192 -22.96 2.16 -29.17
N ARG A 193 -23.07 1.71 -30.43
CA ARG A 193 -23.21 0.28 -30.78
C ARG A 193 -21.88 -0.47 -30.99
N GLY A 194 -20.83 0.18 -31.47
CA GLY A 194 -19.53 -0.42 -31.80
C GLY A 194 -18.42 -0.16 -30.77
N TYR A 195 -18.61 0.78 -29.85
CA TYR A 195 -17.59 1.26 -28.90
C TYR A 195 -16.88 0.12 -28.16
N LYS A 196 -17.64 -0.83 -27.58
CA LYS A 196 -17.04 -1.94 -26.80
C LYS A 196 -16.17 -2.84 -27.67
N GLY A 197 -16.58 -3.12 -28.90
CA GLY A 197 -15.80 -3.94 -29.84
C GLY A 197 -14.53 -3.22 -30.30
N THR A 198 -14.63 -1.93 -30.62
CA THR A 198 -13.48 -1.10 -30.99
C THR A 198 -12.48 -0.96 -29.84
N LEU A 199 -12.97 -0.74 -28.61
CA LEU A 199 -12.13 -0.66 -27.41
C LEU A 199 -11.44 -2.00 -27.14
N PHE A 200 -12.18 -3.11 -27.23
CA PHE A 200 -11.63 -4.46 -27.08
C PHE A 200 -10.51 -4.72 -28.10
N ALA A 201 -10.72 -4.40 -29.38
CA ALA A 201 -9.71 -4.58 -30.43
C ALA A 201 -8.45 -3.73 -30.16
N CYS A 202 -8.62 -2.47 -29.74
CA CYS A 202 -7.51 -1.58 -29.40
C CYS A 202 -6.70 -2.10 -28.20
N LEU A 203 -7.38 -2.49 -27.11
CA LEU A 203 -6.74 -3.08 -25.93
C LEU A 203 -6.04 -4.40 -26.26
N HIS A 204 -6.62 -5.22 -27.15
CA HIS A 204 -6.03 -6.47 -27.61
C HIS A 204 -4.69 -6.22 -28.30
N GLN A 205 -4.67 -5.34 -29.31
CA GLN A 205 -3.44 -5.03 -30.04
C GLN A 205 -2.37 -4.42 -29.12
N PHE A 206 -2.78 -3.60 -28.15
CA PHE A 206 -1.87 -3.08 -27.13
C PHE A 206 -1.25 -4.20 -26.29
N VAL A 207 -2.06 -5.10 -25.72
CA VAL A 207 -1.60 -6.21 -24.88
C VAL A 207 -0.63 -7.13 -25.63
N VAL A 208 -0.94 -7.46 -26.88
CA VAL A 208 -0.07 -8.29 -27.73
C VAL A 208 1.24 -7.58 -28.07
N GLY A 209 1.18 -6.30 -28.48
CA GLY A 209 2.37 -5.51 -28.77
C GLY A 209 3.28 -5.33 -27.54
N MET A 210 2.69 -5.18 -26.35
CA MET A 210 3.42 -5.07 -25.10
C MET A 210 4.20 -6.34 -24.74
N GLN A 211 3.79 -7.53 -25.18
CA GLN A 211 4.57 -8.76 -24.91
C GLN A 211 5.98 -8.66 -25.49
N PHE A 212 6.14 -8.07 -26.68
CA PHE A 212 7.47 -7.85 -27.28
C PHE A 212 8.32 -6.86 -26.47
N ALA A 213 7.69 -5.80 -25.94
CA ALA A 213 8.37 -4.81 -25.10
C ALA A 213 8.82 -5.43 -23.77
N LEU A 214 7.95 -6.18 -23.10
CA LEU A 214 8.21 -6.84 -21.82
C LEU A 214 9.28 -7.93 -21.93
N ASP A 215 9.25 -8.74 -22.99
CA ASP A 215 10.30 -9.73 -23.26
C ASP A 215 11.65 -9.05 -23.48
N SER A 216 11.67 -7.94 -24.22
CA SER A 216 12.90 -7.23 -24.57
C SER A 216 13.51 -6.52 -23.37
N ILE A 217 12.71 -5.85 -22.53
CA ILE A 217 13.21 -5.15 -21.35
C ILE A 217 13.75 -6.13 -20.29
N LYS A 218 13.17 -7.34 -20.19
CA LYS A 218 13.71 -8.41 -19.34
C LYS A 218 15.11 -8.83 -19.77
N ILE A 219 15.38 -8.95 -21.08
CA ILE A 219 16.73 -9.24 -21.60
C ILE A 219 17.70 -8.13 -21.24
N VAL A 220 17.28 -6.88 -21.44
CA VAL A 220 18.05 -5.67 -21.11
C VAL A 220 18.46 -5.66 -19.64
N GLU A 221 17.51 -5.89 -18.73
CA GLU A 221 17.74 -5.89 -17.30
C GLU A 221 18.78 -6.95 -16.89
N LEU A 222 18.60 -8.20 -17.37
CA LEU A 222 19.53 -9.30 -17.11
C LEU A 222 20.93 -9.03 -17.69
N ARG A 223 21.02 -8.35 -18.84
CA ARG A 223 22.31 -7.98 -19.45
C ARG A 223 23.05 -6.97 -18.60
N CYS A 224 22.38 -5.93 -18.11
CA CYS A 224 22.98 -4.97 -17.18
C CYS A 224 23.51 -5.67 -15.92
N GLN A 225 22.75 -6.64 -15.39
CA GLN A 225 23.21 -7.45 -14.25
C GLN A 225 24.48 -8.24 -14.55
N ARG A 226 24.59 -8.89 -15.72
CA ARG A 226 25.80 -9.59 -16.14
C ARG A 226 26.99 -8.65 -16.30
N ILE A 227 26.79 -7.46 -16.88
CA ILE A 227 27.84 -6.43 -17.02
C ILE A 227 28.33 -5.99 -15.63
N MET A 228 27.42 -5.75 -14.69
CA MET A 228 27.79 -5.46 -13.31
C MET A 228 28.53 -6.65 -12.68
N GLY A 229 28.08 -7.88 -12.85
CA GLY A 229 28.69 -9.07 -12.24
C GLY A 229 30.17 -9.27 -12.56
N ARG A 230 30.64 -8.79 -13.72
CA ARG A 230 32.06 -8.86 -14.13
C ARG A 230 32.90 -7.63 -13.75
N LEU A 231 32.28 -6.52 -13.37
CA LEU A 231 32.97 -5.28 -13.03
C LEU A 231 33.15 -5.17 -11.51
N PRO A 232 34.36 -4.88 -11.00
CA PRO A 232 34.53 -4.53 -9.60
C PRO A 232 33.69 -3.29 -9.25
N TYR A 233 33.35 -3.11 -7.98
CA TYR A 233 32.64 -1.90 -7.56
C TYR A 233 33.59 -0.69 -7.53
N GLN A 234 34.80 -0.88 -7.01
CA GLN A 234 35.83 0.15 -6.87
C GLN A 234 37.14 -0.22 -7.57
N ASP A 235 37.92 0.79 -7.93
CA ASP A 235 39.31 0.63 -8.32
C ASP A 235 40.24 0.35 -7.12
N ALA A 236 41.52 0.11 -7.38
CA ALA A 236 42.53 -0.11 -6.33
C ALA A 236 42.73 1.08 -5.38
N ALA A 237 42.24 2.27 -5.74
CA ALA A 237 42.27 3.47 -4.91
C ALA A 237 40.96 3.70 -4.13
N GLY A 238 40.00 2.76 -4.21
CA GLY A 238 38.71 2.84 -3.51
C GLY A 238 37.69 3.76 -4.18
N ARG A 239 37.91 4.18 -5.44
CA ARG A 239 36.95 5.02 -6.19
C ARG A 239 35.98 4.14 -6.97
N VAL A 240 34.70 4.48 -6.96
CA VAL A 240 33.67 3.76 -7.73
C VAL A 240 34.00 3.85 -9.22
N LEU A 241 33.95 2.72 -9.93
CA LEU A 241 34.24 2.68 -11.37
C LEU A 241 33.14 3.39 -12.18
N PRO A 242 33.48 4.29 -13.13
CA PRO A 242 32.49 4.96 -13.97
C PRO A 242 31.61 3.99 -14.78
N GLU A 243 32.20 2.91 -15.29
CA GLU A 243 31.49 1.86 -16.05
C GLU A 243 30.49 1.12 -15.17
N ARG A 244 30.86 0.89 -13.90
CA ARG A 244 29.97 0.30 -12.90
C ARG A 244 28.79 1.22 -12.62
N GLN A 245 29.05 2.50 -12.38
CA GLN A 245 28.01 3.49 -12.13
C GLN A 245 27.07 3.66 -13.32
N GLN A 246 27.61 3.66 -14.55
CA GLN A 246 26.81 3.70 -15.77
C GLN A 246 25.91 2.47 -15.90
N ALA A 247 26.43 1.27 -15.63
CA ALA A 247 25.65 0.04 -15.68
C ALA A 247 24.51 0.03 -14.64
N GLU A 248 24.77 0.52 -13.41
CA GLU A 248 23.76 0.66 -12.36
C GLU A 248 22.66 1.67 -12.76
N GLN A 249 23.02 2.83 -13.34
CA GLN A 249 22.04 3.81 -13.84
C GLN A 249 21.19 3.26 -15.00
N ARG A 250 21.80 2.48 -15.90
CA ARG A 250 21.10 1.86 -17.02
C ARG A 250 20.14 0.77 -16.54
N GLU A 251 20.58 -0.09 -15.62
CA GLU A 251 19.71 -1.07 -14.97
C GLU A 251 18.55 -0.39 -14.26
N ASN A 252 18.83 0.69 -13.54
CA ASN A 252 17.83 1.45 -12.81
C ASN A 252 16.70 1.93 -13.73
N ARG A 253 17.07 2.56 -14.85
CA ARG A 253 16.11 3.03 -15.86
C ARG A 253 15.33 1.88 -16.48
N ALA A 254 16.00 0.76 -16.78
CA ALA A 254 15.35 -0.41 -17.38
C ALA A 254 14.31 -1.04 -16.44
N ALA A 255 14.64 -1.19 -15.16
CA ALA A 255 13.74 -1.78 -14.18
C ALA A 255 12.52 -0.87 -13.90
N ASP A 256 12.70 0.46 -13.86
CA ASP A 256 11.56 1.38 -13.74
C ASP A 256 10.64 1.32 -14.95
N LEU A 257 11.20 1.27 -16.17
CA LEU A 257 10.42 1.06 -17.40
C LEU A 257 9.72 -0.30 -17.40
N TYR A 258 10.36 -1.36 -16.90
CA TYR A 258 9.75 -2.68 -16.87
C TYR A 258 8.52 -2.71 -15.96
N ILE A 259 8.60 -2.12 -14.76
CA ILE A 259 7.44 -2.01 -13.85
C ILE A 259 6.33 -1.18 -14.53
N ASP A 260 6.67 -0.02 -15.08
CA ASP A 260 5.74 0.91 -15.73
C ASP A 260 4.98 0.28 -16.92
N TRP A 261 5.70 -0.48 -17.74
CA TRP A 261 5.17 -1.21 -18.89
C TRP A 261 4.31 -2.40 -18.46
N ALA A 262 4.76 -3.16 -17.46
CA ALA A 262 4.02 -4.30 -16.93
C ALA A 262 2.71 -3.87 -16.24
N GLU A 263 2.71 -2.72 -15.55
CA GLU A 263 1.50 -2.14 -14.96
C GLU A 263 0.49 -1.72 -16.02
N ARG A 264 0.93 -1.02 -17.07
CA ARG A 264 0.05 -0.64 -18.19
C ARG A 264 -0.53 -1.84 -18.92
N GLU A 265 0.29 -2.84 -19.21
CA GLU A 265 -0.16 -4.08 -19.83
C GLU A 265 -1.21 -4.79 -18.95
N LYS A 266 -0.93 -4.94 -17.64
CA LYS A 266 -1.84 -5.57 -16.69
C LYS A 266 -3.17 -4.80 -16.58
N GLN A 267 -3.11 -3.47 -16.55
CA GLN A 267 -4.31 -2.62 -16.52
C GLN A 267 -5.14 -2.79 -17.79
N ALA A 268 -4.50 -2.75 -18.97
CA ALA A 268 -5.17 -2.94 -20.25
C ALA A 268 -5.79 -4.34 -20.36
N PHE A 269 -5.08 -5.38 -19.94
CA PHE A 269 -5.61 -6.76 -19.93
C PHE A 269 -6.81 -6.92 -18.97
N THR A 270 -6.74 -6.29 -17.80
CA THR A 270 -7.85 -6.27 -16.84
C THR A 270 -9.09 -5.58 -17.42
N GLU A 271 -8.90 -4.44 -18.08
CA GLU A 271 -9.98 -3.71 -18.76
C GLU A 271 -10.56 -4.53 -19.93
N LEU A 272 -9.70 -5.15 -20.73
CA LEU A 272 -10.08 -6.04 -21.83
C LEU A 272 -11.00 -7.16 -21.34
N GLY A 273 -10.69 -7.75 -20.18
CA GLY A 273 -11.52 -8.77 -19.53
C GLY A 273 -12.92 -8.30 -19.11
N ARG A 274 -13.14 -6.99 -18.88
CA ARG A 274 -14.47 -6.41 -18.60
C ARG A 274 -15.31 -6.25 -19.87
N HIS A 275 -14.68 -6.21 -21.04
CA HIS A 275 -15.32 -6.00 -22.34
C HIS A 275 -15.38 -7.27 -23.20
N ARG A 276 -15.03 -8.44 -22.64
CA ARG A 276 -15.01 -9.73 -23.34
C ARG A 276 -16.37 -10.12 -23.96
N ASN A 277 -16.30 -10.82 -25.09
CA ASN A 277 -17.45 -11.45 -25.74
C ASN A 277 -17.96 -12.67 -24.95
N ARG A 278 -19.18 -13.13 -25.24
CA ARG A 278 -19.85 -14.21 -24.47
C ARG A 278 -19.23 -15.59 -24.69
N ASP A 279 -18.67 -15.85 -25.87
CA ASP A 279 -18.02 -17.10 -26.27
C ASP A 279 -16.56 -17.21 -25.79
N LEU A 280 -15.98 -16.11 -25.30
CA LEU A 280 -14.64 -16.03 -24.70
C LEU A 280 -13.49 -16.44 -25.63
N THR A 281 -13.73 -16.81 -26.89
CA THR A 281 -12.71 -17.39 -27.78
C THR A 281 -11.55 -16.42 -28.04
N GLU A 282 -11.88 -15.16 -28.37
CA GLU A 282 -10.86 -14.12 -28.56
C GLU A 282 -10.11 -13.82 -27.26
N TYR A 283 -10.83 -13.75 -26.14
CA TYR A 283 -10.22 -13.52 -24.82
C TYR A 283 -9.27 -14.65 -24.40
N GLN A 284 -9.64 -15.91 -24.69
CA GLN A 284 -8.81 -17.09 -24.41
C GLN A 284 -7.54 -17.10 -25.28
N GLY A 285 -7.64 -16.80 -26.58
CA GLY A 285 -6.46 -16.69 -27.44
C GLY A 285 -5.48 -15.62 -26.97
N ILE A 286 -5.98 -14.48 -26.48
CA ILE A 286 -5.13 -13.43 -25.89
C ILE A 286 -4.48 -13.91 -24.60
N HIS A 287 -5.23 -14.59 -23.75
CA HIS A 287 -4.72 -15.17 -22.51
C HIS A 287 -3.62 -16.22 -22.77
N GLU A 288 -3.75 -17.02 -23.84
CA GLU A 288 -2.73 -17.98 -24.25
C GLU A 288 -1.43 -17.29 -24.70
N VAL A 289 -1.53 -16.22 -25.50
CA VAL A 289 -0.38 -15.43 -25.95
C VAL A 289 0.29 -14.69 -24.78
N ARG A 290 -0.49 -14.09 -23.90
CA ARG A 290 -0.03 -13.36 -22.71
C ARG A 290 0.58 -14.30 -21.66
N GLY A 291 0.08 -15.54 -21.59
CA GLY A 291 0.34 -16.43 -20.47
C GLY A 291 -0.07 -15.79 -19.14
N GLN A 292 0.76 -15.97 -18.11
CA GLN A 292 0.51 -15.40 -16.79
C GLN A 292 0.75 -13.88 -16.73
N GLY A 293 1.47 -13.31 -17.72
CA GLY A 293 1.97 -11.94 -17.69
C GLY A 293 3.02 -11.70 -16.61
N SER A 294 3.50 -10.46 -16.49
CA SER A 294 4.52 -10.10 -15.51
C SER A 294 3.97 -10.03 -14.07
N ASN A 295 4.69 -10.63 -13.12
CA ASN A 295 4.44 -10.43 -11.69
C ASN A 295 4.89 -9.01 -11.26
N VAL A 296 4.00 -8.02 -11.43
CA VAL A 296 4.28 -6.61 -11.08
C VAL A 296 4.73 -6.43 -9.62
N PRO A 297 4.04 -6.98 -8.60
CA PRO A 297 4.54 -6.97 -7.22
C PRO A 297 5.96 -7.54 -7.09
N GLY A 298 6.24 -8.64 -7.78
CA GLY A 298 7.57 -9.24 -7.88
C GLY A 298 8.62 -8.31 -8.47
N LEU A 299 8.30 -7.62 -9.57
CA LEU A 299 9.21 -6.63 -10.17
C LEU A 299 9.52 -5.47 -9.22
N LYS A 300 8.50 -4.96 -8.50
CA LYS A 300 8.70 -3.92 -7.48
C LYS A 300 9.57 -4.40 -6.31
N ALA A 301 9.35 -5.64 -5.86
CA ALA A 301 10.14 -6.26 -4.80
C ALA A 301 11.61 -6.41 -5.20
N VAL A 302 11.87 -6.97 -6.38
CA VAL A 302 13.22 -7.12 -6.96
C VAL A 302 13.91 -5.76 -7.06
N ARG A 303 13.17 -4.75 -7.53
CA ARG A 303 13.67 -3.39 -7.66
C ARG A 303 14.06 -2.78 -6.31
N ALA A 304 13.24 -2.96 -5.27
CA ALA A 304 13.56 -2.53 -3.92
C ALA A 304 14.80 -3.25 -3.38
N CYS A 305 14.93 -4.56 -3.58
CA CYS A 305 16.13 -5.32 -3.21
C CYS A 305 17.39 -4.77 -3.88
N ARG A 306 17.32 -4.45 -5.18
CA ARG A 306 18.47 -3.91 -5.94
C ARG A 306 18.88 -2.52 -5.46
N LEU A 307 17.91 -1.63 -5.32
CA LEU A 307 18.15 -0.28 -4.79
C LEU A 307 18.72 -0.33 -3.37
N GLY A 308 18.22 -1.24 -2.52
CA GLY A 308 18.78 -1.48 -1.19
C GLY A 308 20.25 -1.89 -1.24
N LEU A 309 20.61 -2.84 -2.11
CA LEU A 309 22.00 -3.25 -2.27
C LEU A 309 22.92 -2.09 -2.72
N TYR A 310 22.45 -1.23 -3.63
CA TYR A 310 23.22 -0.05 -4.07
C TYR A 310 23.34 1.00 -2.97
N CYS A 311 22.23 1.30 -2.29
CA CYS A 311 22.19 2.22 -1.16
C CYS A 311 23.15 1.78 -0.05
N PHE A 312 23.16 0.49 0.29
CA PHE A 312 24.03 -0.02 1.35
C PHE A 312 25.51 0.06 1.00
N ARG A 313 25.89 -0.14 -0.26
CA ARG A 313 27.26 0.13 -0.74
C ARG A 313 27.62 1.60 -0.75
N GLU A 314 26.64 2.47 -1.00
CA GLU A 314 26.82 3.93 -0.96
C GLU A 314 27.02 4.44 0.48
N LEU A 315 26.32 3.83 1.45
CA LEU A 315 26.41 4.14 2.88
C LEU A 315 27.74 3.69 3.52
N ASP A 316 28.18 2.47 3.23
CA ASP A 316 29.50 1.98 3.64
C ASP A 316 30.19 1.22 2.50
N PRO A 317 31.04 1.91 1.72
CA PRO A 317 31.71 1.30 0.59
C PRO A 317 32.80 0.30 0.97
N GLN A 318 33.29 0.32 2.21
CA GLN A 318 34.42 -0.50 2.63
C GLN A 318 33.95 -1.78 3.31
N HIS A 319 32.90 -1.72 4.14
CA HIS A 319 32.35 -2.90 4.82
C HIS A 319 30.88 -2.72 5.13
N LEU A 320 30.04 -3.68 4.78
CA LEU A 320 28.68 -3.66 5.32
C LEU A 320 28.68 -4.25 6.74
N GLU A 321 28.28 -3.45 7.72
CA GLU A 321 28.11 -3.92 9.09
C GLU A 321 27.13 -5.13 9.13
N SER A 322 27.42 -6.12 9.99
CA SER A 322 26.68 -7.40 10.02
C SER A 322 25.20 -7.23 10.35
N ASP A 323 24.85 -6.20 11.11
CA ASP A 323 23.48 -5.83 11.49
C ASP A 323 22.72 -5.24 10.29
N ILE A 324 23.35 -4.38 9.48
CA ILE A 324 22.77 -3.83 8.24
C ILE A 324 22.46 -4.97 7.26
N TRP A 325 23.39 -5.92 7.10
CA TRP A 325 23.16 -7.09 6.25
C TRP A 325 21.98 -7.93 6.74
N THR A 326 21.87 -8.15 8.06
CA THR A 326 20.75 -8.89 8.65
C THR A 326 19.41 -8.21 8.37
N LYS A 327 19.33 -6.89 8.58
CA LYS A 327 18.12 -6.10 8.25
C LYS A 327 17.78 -6.16 6.76
N PHE A 328 18.79 -6.18 5.88
CA PHE A 328 18.57 -6.31 4.45
C PHE A 328 18.02 -7.69 4.05
N GLU A 329 18.50 -8.77 4.66
CA GLU A 329 17.97 -10.13 4.41
C GLU A 329 16.53 -10.27 4.91
N ASP A 330 16.23 -9.70 6.07
CA ASP A 330 14.87 -9.63 6.60
C ASP A 330 13.94 -8.83 5.68
N LEU A 331 14.42 -7.70 5.14
CA LEU A 331 13.69 -6.94 4.12
C LEU A 331 13.44 -7.75 2.86
N ARG A 332 14.45 -8.46 2.34
CA ARG A 332 14.30 -9.31 1.14
C ARG A 332 13.21 -10.36 1.35
N SER A 333 13.15 -10.95 2.55
CA SER A 333 12.12 -11.93 2.93
C SER A 333 10.71 -11.32 2.98
N ALA A 334 10.58 -10.11 3.54
CA ALA A 334 9.33 -9.36 3.56
C ALA A 334 8.86 -8.96 2.14
N LEU A 335 9.77 -8.52 1.27
CA LEU A 335 9.50 -8.18 -0.12
C LEU A 335 9.06 -9.41 -0.93
N ALA A 336 9.72 -10.56 -0.75
CA ALA A 336 9.32 -11.82 -1.35
C ALA A 336 7.89 -12.22 -0.91
N SER A 337 7.60 -12.12 0.39
CA SER A 337 6.27 -12.42 0.94
C SER A 337 5.17 -11.54 0.35
N GLN A 338 5.37 -10.21 0.28
CA GLN A 338 4.40 -9.28 -0.31
C GLN A 338 4.19 -9.57 -1.80
N SER A 339 5.26 -9.95 -2.52
CA SER A 339 5.19 -10.16 -3.97
C SER A 339 4.28 -11.30 -4.42
N ILE A 340 4.01 -12.24 -3.54
CA ILE A 340 3.18 -13.43 -3.83
C ILE A 340 1.84 -13.42 -3.10
N LEU A 341 1.54 -12.37 -2.32
CA LEU A 341 0.33 -12.26 -1.50
C LEU A 341 -0.94 -12.29 -2.37
N ASP A 342 -0.97 -11.48 -3.43
CA ASP A 342 -2.11 -11.35 -4.34
C ASP A 342 -2.04 -12.34 -5.52
N GLU A 343 -1.11 -13.31 -5.49
CA GLU A 343 -1.13 -14.41 -6.46
C GLU A 343 -2.38 -15.26 -6.26
N ARG A 344 -3.03 -15.62 -7.37
CA ARG A 344 -4.20 -16.53 -7.34
C ARG A 344 -3.72 -17.93 -6.94
N SER A 345 -4.38 -18.53 -5.96
CA SER A 345 -4.08 -19.89 -5.50
C SER A 345 -5.37 -20.68 -5.30
N ALA A 346 -5.28 -21.99 -5.50
CA ALA A 346 -6.35 -22.93 -5.21
C ALA A 346 -6.71 -22.98 -3.71
N LEU A 347 -5.77 -22.60 -2.84
CA LEU A 347 -5.96 -22.48 -1.39
C LEU A 347 -5.68 -21.01 -1.00
N PRO A 348 -6.71 -20.14 -1.00
CA PRO A 348 -6.55 -18.76 -0.54
C PRO A 348 -6.24 -18.73 0.96
N LEU A 349 -5.43 -17.77 1.37
CA LEU A 349 -5.10 -17.55 2.78
C LEU A 349 -6.31 -17.01 3.54
N SER A 350 -6.35 -17.22 4.86
CA SER A 350 -7.35 -16.55 5.68
C SER A 350 -7.05 -15.04 5.76
N ALA A 351 -8.09 -14.23 5.99
CA ALA A 351 -7.92 -12.79 6.16
C ALA A 351 -6.95 -12.46 7.31
N GLU A 352 -6.96 -13.26 8.38
CA GLU A 352 -6.02 -13.13 9.50
C GLU A 352 -4.57 -13.35 9.06
N ALA A 353 -4.32 -14.44 8.31
CA ALA A 353 -2.99 -14.79 7.84
C ALA A 353 -2.43 -13.72 6.88
N ASP A 354 -3.27 -13.21 5.98
CA ASP A 354 -2.92 -12.10 5.09
C ASP A 354 -2.51 -10.84 5.87
N MET A 355 -3.29 -10.47 6.89
CA MET A 355 -2.99 -9.32 7.74
C MET A 355 -1.69 -9.51 8.53
N GLU A 356 -1.41 -10.71 9.02
CA GLU A 356 -0.18 -11.03 9.75
C GLU A 356 1.09 -10.89 8.88
N VAL A 357 1.01 -11.33 7.62
CA VAL A 357 2.09 -11.16 6.64
C VAL A 357 2.26 -9.66 6.31
N LEU A 358 1.17 -8.95 6.01
CA LEU A 358 1.22 -7.51 5.70
C LEU A 358 1.78 -6.68 6.87
N ASN A 359 1.41 -7.01 8.11
CA ASN A 359 1.98 -6.36 9.29
C ASN A 359 3.49 -6.59 9.39
N THR A 360 3.95 -7.81 9.09
CA THR A 360 5.39 -8.12 9.03
C THR A 360 6.07 -7.27 7.96
N CYS A 361 5.52 -7.19 6.74
CA CYS A 361 6.06 -6.37 5.65
C CYS A 361 6.17 -4.89 6.05
N VAL A 362 5.08 -4.28 6.55
CA VAL A 362 5.07 -2.87 6.99
C VAL A 362 6.08 -2.62 8.10
N SER A 363 6.20 -3.53 9.07
CA SER A 363 7.18 -3.41 10.14
C SER A 363 8.61 -3.42 9.60
N GLN A 364 8.95 -4.35 8.72
CA GLN A 364 10.30 -4.46 8.15
C GLN A 364 10.65 -3.26 7.26
N TYR A 365 9.68 -2.70 6.53
CA TYR A 365 9.91 -1.51 5.71
C TYR A 365 10.18 -0.28 6.59
N ASN A 366 9.40 -0.08 7.65
CA ASN A 366 9.64 1.00 8.62
C ASN A 366 11.02 0.86 9.29
N GLU A 367 11.40 -0.35 9.68
CA GLU A 367 12.68 -0.62 10.35
C GLU A 367 13.88 -0.27 9.46
N VAL A 368 13.82 -0.62 8.17
CA VAL A 368 14.87 -0.26 7.22
C VAL A 368 14.87 1.24 6.92
N LEU A 369 13.71 1.87 6.72
CA LEU A 369 13.62 3.33 6.50
C LEU A 369 14.21 4.11 7.67
N ALA A 370 13.87 3.74 8.91
CA ALA A 370 14.44 4.35 10.11
C ALA A 370 15.97 4.17 10.17
N MET A 371 16.46 3.01 9.76
CA MET A 371 17.89 2.74 9.68
C MET A 371 18.64 3.54 8.64
N LEU A 372 18.08 3.69 7.45
CA LEU A 372 18.65 4.55 6.43
C LEU A 372 18.70 6.01 6.91
N GLU A 373 17.62 6.50 7.52
CA GLU A 373 17.58 7.86 8.06
C GLU A 373 18.63 8.05 9.16
N TYR A 374 18.78 7.06 10.05
CA TYR A 374 19.76 7.09 11.13
C TYR A 374 21.19 7.14 10.57
N LYS A 375 21.53 6.21 9.67
CA LYS A 375 22.86 6.13 9.06
C LYS A 375 23.17 7.34 8.19
N ALA A 376 22.22 7.83 7.41
CA ALA A 376 22.39 9.02 6.58
C ALA A 376 22.68 10.27 7.42
N GLY A 377 22.04 10.42 8.59
CA GLY A 377 22.30 11.55 9.49
C GLY A 377 23.64 11.50 10.22
N LEU A 378 24.35 10.37 10.21
CA LEU A 378 25.73 10.27 10.69
C LEU A 378 26.77 10.73 9.66
N LEU A 379 26.38 10.89 8.39
CA LEU A 379 27.26 11.32 7.33
C LEU A 379 27.55 12.84 7.40
N PRO A 380 28.68 13.31 6.83
CA PRO A 380 28.96 14.73 6.70
C PRO A 380 27.82 15.49 6.02
N GLN A 381 27.56 16.72 6.48
CA GLN A 381 26.54 17.57 5.87
C GLN A 381 26.82 17.78 4.38
N GLY A 382 25.78 17.63 3.55
CA GLY A 382 25.88 17.76 2.09
C GLY A 382 26.25 16.47 1.35
N THR A 383 26.48 15.36 2.06
CA THR A 383 26.64 14.04 1.42
C THR A 383 25.37 13.68 0.66
N ARG A 384 25.49 13.42 -0.65
CA ARG A 384 24.36 13.02 -1.51
C ARG A 384 24.33 11.50 -1.65
N LEU A 385 23.20 10.88 -1.29
CA LEU A 385 22.96 9.45 -1.45
C LEU A 385 21.99 9.22 -2.62
N VAL A 386 22.51 9.11 -3.84
CA VAL A 386 21.68 8.98 -5.05
C VAL A 386 20.84 7.71 -5.01
N TRP A 387 21.44 6.59 -4.60
CA TRP A 387 20.73 5.32 -4.48
C TRP A 387 19.89 5.27 -3.20
N GLY A 388 20.36 5.93 -2.13
CA GLY A 388 19.59 6.11 -0.90
C GLY A 388 18.23 6.78 -1.14
N ASP A 389 18.22 7.92 -1.84
CA ASP A 389 16.98 8.65 -2.14
C ASP A 389 16.00 7.80 -2.97
N LEU A 390 16.50 7.09 -3.98
CA LEU A 390 15.68 6.21 -4.82
C LEU A 390 15.14 5.01 -4.04
N PHE A 391 15.96 4.43 -3.16
CA PHE A 391 15.56 3.30 -2.33
C PHE A 391 14.48 3.69 -1.33
N VAL A 392 14.66 4.81 -0.61
CA VAL A 392 13.66 5.35 0.33
C VAL A 392 12.33 5.60 -0.38
N ARG A 393 12.35 6.19 -1.57
CA ARG A 393 11.13 6.41 -2.35
C ARG A 393 10.43 5.10 -2.71
N ARG A 394 11.15 4.12 -3.25
CA ARG A 394 10.58 2.83 -3.67
C ARG A 394 10.02 2.05 -2.47
N LEU A 395 10.74 2.05 -1.35
CA LEU A 395 10.31 1.37 -0.13
C LEU A 395 9.10 2.05 0.50
N GLY A 396 9.03 3.39 0.45
CA GLY A 396 7.85 4.15 0.86
C GLY A 396 6.61 3.89 0.00
N GLU A 397 6.77 3.73 -1.32
CA GLU A 397 5.69 3.33 -2.23
C GLU A 397 5.14 1.94 -1.86
N LEU A 398 6.02 0.95 -1.64
CA LEU A 398 5.66 -0.41 -1.22
C LEU A 398 5.02 -0.47 0.16
N GLN A 399 5.50 0.35 1.10
CA GLN A 399 4.87 0.51 2.41
C GLN A 399 3.43 1.01 2.27
N GLN A 400 3.21 2.07 1.50
CA GLN A 400 1.87 2.60 1.30
C GLN A 400 0.94 1.59 0.60
N GLU A 401 1.47 0.80 -0.34
CA GLU A 401 0.74 -0.31 -0.95
C GLU A 401 0.34 -1.36 0.08
N ALA A 402 1.28 -1.82 0.92
CA ALA A 402 1.01 -2.79 1.99
C ALA A 402 -0.02 -2.26 3.01
N GLU A 403 0.11 -0.99 3.41
CA GLU A 403 -0.82 -0.34 4.34
C GLU A 403 -2.23 -0.23 3.74
N ARG A 404 -2.37 0.14 2.45
CA ARG A 404 -3.66 0.14 1.74
C ARG A 404 -4.26 -1.26 1.66
N SER A 405 -3.47 -2.27 1.27
CA SER A 405 -3.92 -3.67 1.24
C SER A 405 -4.37 -4.17 2.62
N LEU A 406 -3.75 -3.69 3.69
CA LEU A 406 -4.16 -3.98 5.07
C LEU A 406 -5.50 -3.30 5.41
N VAL A 407 -5.67 -2.03 5.02
CA VAL A 407 -6.94 -1.30 5.19
C VAL A 407 -8.08 -2.03 4.50
N GLU A 408 -7.91 -2.37 3.23
CA GLU A 408 -8.93 -3.04 2.41
C GLU A 408 -9.35 -4.37 3.04
N ARG A 409 -8.40 -5.19 3.52
CA ARG A 409 -8.69 -6.47 4.19
C ARG A 409 -9.40 -6.32 5.53
N ILE A 410 -9.10 -5.24 6.27
CA ILE A 410 -9.81 -4.90 7.50
C ILE A 410 -11.25 -4.49 7.20
N GLU A 411 -11.47 -3.69 6.15
CA GLU A 411 -12.79 -3.19 5.74
C GLU A 411 -13.66 -4.29 5.10
N ALA A 412 -13.06 -5.19 4.32
CA ALA A 412 -13.72 -6.32 3.67
C ALA A 412 -14.30 -7.38 4.64
N ARG A 413 -14.04 -7.28 5.94
CA ARG A 413 -14.73 -8.07 6.98
C ARG A 413 -16.20 -7.66 7.20
N ALA A 414 -16.73 -6.69 6.47
CA ALA A 414 -18.16 -6.42 6.38
C ALA A 414 -18.82 -7.32 5.31
N PRO A 415 -20.01 -7.91 5.57
CA PRO A 415 -20.59 -8.88 4.65
C PRO A 415 -21.27 -8.16 3.48
N GLU A 416 -20.65 -8.14 2.30
CA GLU A 416 -21.36 -7.89 1.04
C GLU A 416 -20.92 -8.84 -0.09
N GLN A 417 -21.87 -9.71 -0.42
CA GLN A 417 -22.28 -10.26 -1.72
C GLN A 417 -21.24 -10.70 -2.76
N ASP A 418 -21.26 -12.03 -2.96
CA ASP A 418 -20.82 -12.85 -4.10
C ASP A 418 -20.48 -12.09 -5.39
N GLU A 419 -19.19 -11.94 -5.66
CA GLU A 419 -18.67 -11.76 -7.02
C GLU A 419 -18.75 -13.09 -7.79
N PRO A 420 -19.08 -13.08 -9.09
CA PRO A 420 -19.13 -14.30 -9.89
C PRO A 420 -17.73 -14.93 -10.03
N GLU A 421 -17.62 -16.20 -9.64
CA GLU A 421 -16.42 -17.02 -9.79
C GLU A 421 -15.99 -17.13 -11.27
N LEU A 422 -14.79 -16.64 -11.57
CA LEU A 422 -14.07 -17.00 -12.79
C LEU A 422 -13.55 -18.45 -12.65
N PRO A 423 -13.44 -19.21 -13.75
CA PRO A 423 -12.98 -20.59 -13.70
C PRO A 423 -11.60 -20.69 -13.04
N SER A 424 -11.47 -21.56 -12.05
CA SER A 424 -10.21 -21.95 -11.43
C SER A 424 -9.24 -22.52 -12.48
N GLN A 425 -8.06 -21.91 -12.62
CA GLN A 425 -6.99 -22.45 -13.47
C GLN A 425 -5.81 -22.97 -12.62
N GLN A 426 -5.45 -24.22 -12.93
CA GLN A 426 -4.23 -25.02 -12.67
C GLN A 426 -3.59 -25.08 -11.25
N PRO A 427 -3.04 -26.24 -10.85
CA PRO A 427 -2.42 -26.44 -9.54
C PRO A 427 -1.11 -25.64 -9.46
N GLY A 428 -1.18 -24.46 -8.83
CA GLY A 428 0.01 -23.70 -8.44
C GLY A 428 0.72 -24.37 -7.26
N LYS A 429 2.01 -24.07 -7.09
CA LYS A 429 2.79 -24.48 -5.90
C LYS A 429 2.04 -24.12 -4.62
N THR A 430 1.98 -25.04 -3.67
CA THR A 430 1.33 -24.82 -2.37
C THR A 430 2.04 -23.68 -1.65
N ARG A 431 1.29 -22.67 -1.22
CA ARG A 431 1.83 -21.55 -0.43
C ARG A 431 1.52 -21.78 1.05
N LYS A 432 2.41 -21.35 1.94
CA LYS A 432 2.23 -21.47 3.39
C LYS A 432 2.75 -20.23 4.12
N VAL A 433 1.98 -19.77 5.10
CA VAL A 433 2.44 -18.75 6.06
C VAL A 433 3.23 -19.45 7.15
N ILE A 434 4.44 -18.96 7.39
CA ILE A 434 5.34 -19.46 8.42
C ILE A 434 5.54 -18.41 9.50
N ARG A 435 5.68 -18.88 10.74
CA ARG A 435 5.94 -18.02 11.90
C ARG A 435 7.31 -18.32 12.49
N THR A 436 8.19 -17.33 12.45
CA THR A 436 9.54 -17.44 13.02
C THR A 436 9.53 -17.15 14.53
N ARG A 437 10.55 -17.61 15.25
CA ARG A 437 10.74 -17.26 16.68
C ARG A 437 10.87 -15.77 16.95
N ARG A 438 11.29 -14.99 15.95
CA ARG A 438 11.34 -13.52 16.00
C ARG A 438 9.97 -12.85 15.76
N LYS A 439 8.87 -13.61 15.88
CA LYS A 439 7.48 -13.17 15.64
C LYS A 439 7.24 -12.59 14.24
N LYS A 440 8.05 -12.93 13.24
CA LYS A 440 7.84 -12.55 11.84
C LYS A 440 7.00 -13.60 11.13
N ASN A 441 5.99 -13.16 10.38
CA ASN A 441 5.13 -14.02 9.58
C ASN A 441 5.47 -13.82 8.10
N TYR A 442 6.01 -14.85 7.46
CA TYR A 442 6.39 -14.82 6.05
C TYR A 442 5.50 -15.73 5.23
N LEU A 443 5.34 -15.40 3.95
CA LEU A 443 4.63 -16.22 2.98
C LEU A 443 5.63 -16.76 1.96
N GLY A 444 5.64 -18.08 1.78
CA GLY A 444 6.51 -18.75 0.82
C GLY A 444 5.83 -19.96 0.18
N TYR A 445 6.57 -20.68 -0.66
CA TYR A 445 6.12 -21.92 -1.29
C TYR A 445 6.64 -23.13 -0.53
N VAL A 446 5.79 -24.13 -0.34
CA VAL A 446 6.18 -25.43 0.22
C VAL A 446 7.06 -26.15 -0.81
N ARG A 447 8.24 -26.60 -0.37
CA ARG A 447 9.17 -27.38 -1.16
C ARG A 447 8.67 -28.83 -1.26
N ASP A 448 8.73 -29.40 -2.45
CA ASP A 448 8.27 -30.78 -2.71
C ASP A 448 9.07 -31.83 -1.89
N THR A 449 10.34 -31.55 -1.61
CA THR A 449 11.23 -32.41 -0.82
C THR A 449 11.34 -31.96 0.63
N ARG A 450 11.05 -32.88 1.54
CA ARG A 450 11.27 -32.71 2.98
C ARG A 450 12.76 -32.76 3.31
N GLN A 451 13.17 -32.07 4.37
CA GLN A 451 14.52 -32.14 4.92
C GLN A 451 14.46 -32.74 6.31
N ASP A 452 15.20 -33.82 6.51
CA ASP A 452 15.19 -34.60 7.76
C ASP A 452 13.78 -35.01 8.23
N GLY A 453 12.86 -35.20 7.27
CA GLY A 453 11.46 -35.54 7.55
C GLY A 453 10.53 -34.36 7.81
N HIS A 454 11.07 -33.14 7.89
CA HIS A 454 10.32 -31.90 8.12
C HIS A 454 9.98 -31.17 6.83
N GLU A 455 8.85 -30.45 6.85
CA GLU A 455 8.44 -29.59 5.73
C GLU A 455 9.36 -28.36 5.62
N VAL A 456 9.63 -27.94 4.39
CA VAL A 456 10.43 -26.75 4.10
C VAL A 456 9.64 -25.76 3.28
N VAL A 457 9.71 -24.48 3.66
CA VAL A 457 9.09 -23.37 2.95
C VAL A 457 10.18 -22.46 2.39
N GLU A 458 10.10 -22.18 1.09
CA GLU A 458 11.06 -21.36 0.36
C GLU A 458 10.47 -20.00 0.01
N LEU A 459 11.21 -18.94 0.33
CA LEU A 459 10.90 -17.57 -0.07
C LEU A 459 11.67 -17.33 -1.36
N MET A 460 10.95 -17.12 -2.46
CA MET A 460 11.54 -17.10 -3.79
C MET A 460 11.90 -15.69 -4.23
N ASP A 461 13.00 -15.57 -4.97
CA ASP A 461 13.39 -14.36 -5.66
C ASP A 461 12.44 -14.16 -6.85
N PRO A 462 11.64 -13.08 -6.88
CA PRO A 462 10.60 -12.93 -7.89
C PRO A 462 11.15 -12.77 -9.32
N GLN A 463 12.44 -12.45 -9.48
CA GLN A 463 13.09 -12.29 -10.78
C GLN A 463 13.76 -13.58 -11.25
N THR A 464 14.47 -14.28 -10.37
CA THR A 464 15.24 -15.48 -10.76
C THR A 464 14.48 -16.77 -10.55
N GLY A 465 13.42 -16.77 -9.73
CA GLY A 465 12.72 -17.98 -9.31
C GLY A 465 13.58 -18.91 -8.46
N GLN A 466 14.69 -18.43 -7.89
CA GLN A 466 15.55 -19.16 -6.97
C GLN A 466 15.17 -18.84 -5.52
N PRO A 467 15.36 -19.75 -4.55
CA PRO A 467 15.12 -19.44 -3.14
C PRO A 467 16.09 -18.36 -2.65
N ILE A 468 15.54 -17.28 -2.08
CA ILE A 468 16.29 -16.27 -1.31
C ILE A 468 16.61 -16.82 0.07
N ASP A 469 15.62 -17.47 0.67
CA ASP A 469 15.70 -18.07 1.99
C ASP A 469 14.83 -19.34 2.04
N SER A 470 15.16 -20.24 2.96
CA SER A 470 14.46 -21.50 3.15
C SER A 470 14.29 -21.77 4.63
N PHE A 471 13.09 -22.14 5.06
CA PHE A 471 12.76 -22.36 6.45
C PHE A 471 12.29 -23.79 6.68
N VAL A 472 12.72 -24.39 7.77
CA VAL A 472 12.27 -25.72 8.20
C VAL A 472 11.42 -25.61 9.47
N GLU A 473 10.37 -26.43 9.55
CA GLU A 473 9.49 -26.53 10.72
C GLU A 473 10.20 -27.26 11.87
N GLU A 474 10.18 -26.67 13.06
CA GLU A 474 10.64 -27.32 14.30
C GLU A 474 9.48 -28.00 15.07
N GLU A 475 9.82 -28.86 16.03
CA GLU A 475 8.84 -29.61 16.84
C GLU A 475 7.85 -28.72 17.63
N ASP A 476 8.24 -27.48 17.93
CA ASP A 476 7.44 -26.50 18.66
C ASP A 476 6.50 -25.67 17.75
N GLY A 477 6.49 -25.95 16.44
CA GLY A 477 5.67 -25.26 15.45
C GLY A 477 6.23 -23.92 14.96
N TYR A 478 7.43 -23.52 15.42
CA TYR A 478 8.14 -22.36 14.86
C TYR A 478 9.03 -22.78 13.69
N TRP A 479 9.34 -21.78 12.85
CA TRP A 479 10.15 -21.97 11.66
C TRP A 479 11.53 -21.32 11.83
N GLN A 480 12.58 -22.06 11.50
CA GLN A 480 13.96 -21.59 11.52
C GLN A 480 14.57 -21.54 10.12
N PRO A 481 15.42 -20.54 9.82
CA PRO A 481 16.11 -20.47 8.55
C PRO A 481 17.13 -21.60 8.43
N LEU A 482 17.19 -22.23 7.27
CA LEU A 482 18.19 -23.23 6.94
C LEU A 482 19.55 -22.55 6.69
N PRO A 483 20.66 -23.12 7.18
CA PRO A 483 21.98 -22.58 6.89
C PRO A 483 22.23 -22.52 5.39
N LYS A 484 22.57 -21.33 4.85
CA LYS A 484 23.05 -21.19 3.48
C LYS A 484 24.34 -22.03 3.33
N PRO A 485 24.59 -22.70 2.19
CA PRO A 485 25.83 -23.45 1.98
C PRO A 485 27.03 -22.56 2.28
N ALA A 486 27.96 -23.05 3.11
CA ALA A 486 29.09 -22.28 3.55
C ALA A 486 29.85 -21.72 2.33
N ALA A 487 29.91 -20.38 2.23
CA ALA A 487 30.84 -19.74 1.32
C ALA A 487 32.27 -20.22 1.63
N ALA A 488 33.14 -20.24 0.61
CA ALA A 488 34.52 -20.68 0.69
C ALA A 488 35.20 -20.21 2.00
N PRO A 489 36.05 -21.04 2.62
CA PRO A 489 36.61 -20.76 3.94
C PRO A 489 37.18 -19.35 3.98
N LEU A 490 36.72 -18.57 4.96
CA LEU A 490 37.20 -17.21 5.19
C LEU A 490 38.74 -17.21 5.17
N PRO A 491 39.39 -16.22 4.55
CA PRO A 491 40.84 -16.09 4.64
C PRO A 491 41.27 -16.14 6.10
N ARG A 492 42.45 -16.73 6.36
CA ARG A 492 43.02 -16.86 7.71
C ARG A 492 42.79 -15.56 8.49
N PRO A 493 42.34 -15.65 9.76
CA PRO A 493 42.06 -14.47 10.56
C PRO A 493 43.25 -13.52 10.47
N LEU A 494 42.98 -12.27 10.08
CA LEU A 494 43.98 -11.22 10.05
C LEU A 494 44.69 -11.18 11.41
N PRO A 495 46.01 -10.94 11.44
CA PRO A 495 46.73 -10.82 12.70
C PRO A 495 46.02 -9.80 13.60
N GLN A 496 45.76 -10.18 14.86
CA GLN A 496 45.05 -9.29 15.79
C GLN A 496 45.83 -7.97 15.94
N PRO A 497 45.14 -6.82 15.96
CA PRO A 497 45.80 -5.54 16.14
C PRO A 497 46.59 -5.51 17.45
N GLY A 498 47.84 -5.06 17.41
CA GLY A 498 48.63 -4.88 18.63
C GLY A 498 48.02 -3.83 19.58
N LEU A 499 48.35 -3.91 20.87
CA LEU A 499 47.76 -3.11 21.95
C LEU A 499 47.65 -1.61 21.63
N LYS A 500 48.72 -1.00 21.09
CA LYS A 500 48.74 0.42 20.72
C LYS A 500 47.67 0.79 19.69
N ARG A 501 47.41 -0.08 18.70
CA ARG A 501 46.37 0.14 17.68
C ARG A 501 44.97 -0.03 18.28
N LEU A 502 44.77 -1.00 19.18
CA LEU A 502 43.49 -1.17 19.88
C LEU A 502 43.15 0.06 20.75
N VAL A 503 44.14 0.60 21.47
CA VAL A 503 43.98 1.85 22.24
C VAL A 503 43.64 3.01 21.31
N GLN A 504 44.31 3.19 20.17
CA GLN A 504 43.95 4.24 19.20
C GLN A 504 42.54 4.06 18.63
N MET A 505 42.13 2.81 18.32
CA MET A 505 40.80 2.50 17.83
C MET A 505 39.72 2.88 18.85
N SER A 506 39.97 2.65 20.14
CA SER A 506 38.97 2.92 21.17
C SER A 506 38.58 4.40 21.31
N GLU A 507 39.52 5.34 21.21
CA GLU A 507 39.20 6.77 21.24
C GLU A 507 38.29 7.18 20.08
N SER A 508 38.56 6.61 18.89
CA SER A 508 37.72 6.79 17.71
C SER A 508 36.31 6.25 17.93
N GLN A 509 36.21 5.03 18.48
CA GLN A 509 34.94 4.35 18.74
C GLN A 509 34.11 5.06 19.82
N ILE A 510 34.73 5.61 20.87
CA ILE A 510 34.03 6.41 21.89
C ILE A 510 33.45 7.70 21.27
N ARG A 511 34.24 8.41 20.45
CA ARG A 511 33.75 9.61 19.74
C ARG A 511 32.62 9.27 18.76
N GLN A 512 32.69 8.12 18.10
CA GLN A 512 31.61 7.65 17.22
C GLN A 512 30.35 7.34 18.02
N ALA A 513 30.46 6.60 19.13
CA ALA A 513 29.33 6.28 20.01
C ALA A 513 28.63 7.55 20.54
N ALA A 514 29.39 8.59 20.88
CA ALA A 514 28.81 9.87 21.30
C ALA A 514 27.98 10.54 20.19
N ARG A 515 28.47 10.51 18.93
CA ARG A 515 27.70 11.03 17.78
C ARG A 515 26.42 10.23 17.54
N GLU A 516 26.51 8.92 17.70
CA GLU A 516 25.38 8.00 17.56
C GLU A 516 24.28 8.23 18.60
N VAL A 517 24.65 8.45 19.86
CA VAL A 517 23.71 8.86 20.92
C VAL A 517 23.00 10.17 20.56
N GLU A 518 23.76 11.19 20.13
CA GLU A 518 23.16 12.48 19.74
C GLU A 518 22.26 12.35 18.51
N MET A 519 22.61 11.48 17.56
CA MET A 519 21.76 11.18 16.41
C MET A 519 20.46 10.49 16.85
N ALA A 520 20.54 9.47 17.71
CA ALA A 520 19.37 8.79 18.25
C ALA A 520 18.42 9.77 18.97
N LYS A 521 18.96 10.69 19.77
CA LYS A 521 18.17 11.75 20.44
C LYS A 521 17.43 12.65 19.46
N ARG A 522 18.08 13.03 18.35
CA ARG A 522 17.45 13.85 17.29
C ARG A 522 16.34 13.12 16.56
N GLN A 523 16.39 11.80 16.49
CA GLN A 523 15.37 10.98 15.82
C GLN A 523 14.14 10.66 16.67
N ILE A 524 14.21 10.81 18.00
CA ILE A 524 13.08 10.54 18.90
C ILE A 524 11.74 11.15 18.41
N PRO A 525 11.67 12.42 17.93
CA PRO A 525 10.40 13.02 17.53
C PRO A 525 9.78 12.41 16.26
N VAL A 526 10.58 11.78 15.41
CA VAL A 526 10.16 11.24 14.10
C VAL A 526 10.13 9.71 14.05
N ALA A 527 10.76 9.05 15.02
CA ALA A 527 10.81 7.59 15.12
C ALA A 527 9.39 6.99 15.31
N LYS A 528 9.04 6.04 14.43
CA LYS A 528 7.74 5.34 14.46
C LYS A 528 7.77 4.03 15.25
N ASP A 529 8.94 3.38 15.31
CA ASP A 529 9.14 2.16 16.08
C ASP A 529 9.88 2.48 17.39
N PRO A 530 9.27 2.25 18.56
CA PRO A 530 9.93 2.48 19.83
C PRO A 530 11.17 1.61 20.10
N VAL A 531 11.27 0.42 19.52
CA VAL A 531 12.36 -0.51 19.83
C VAL A 531 13.61 -0.19 19.02
N TYR A 532 13.43 0.27 17.79
CA TYR A 532 14.50 0.49 16.81
C TYR A 532 15.72 1.25 17.37
N LEU A 533 15.52 2.43 17.99
CA LEU A 533 16.64 3.25 18.50
C LEU A 533 17.39 2.57 19.65
N GLN A 534 16.70 1.77 20.48
CA GLN A 534 17.35 0.99 21.53
C GLN A 534 18.24 -0.09 20.93
N ASP A 535 17.74 -0.81 19.92
CA ASP A 535 18.50 -1.91 19.30
C ASP A 535 19.79 -1.42 18.64
N VAL A 536 19.72 -0.28 17.94
CA VAL A 536 20.90 0.34 17.32
C VAL A 536 21.97 0.68 18.35
N LEU A 537 21.58 1.32 19.46
CA LEU A 537 22.52 1.69 20.52
C LEU A 537 22.99 0.46 21.31
N GLU A 538 22.17 -0.56 21.48
CA GLU A 538 22.55 -1.84 22.08
C GLU A 538 23.64 -2.56 21.27
N VAL A 539 23.56 -2.55 19.94
CA VAL A 539 24.63 -3.07 19.06
C VAL A 539 25.93 -2.30 19.29
N ARG A 540 25.89 -0.97 19.26
CA ARG A 540 27.08 -0.13 19.51
C ARG A 540 27.69 -0.39 20.89
N ALA A 541 26.86 -0.55 21.93
CA ALA A 541 27.35 -0.86 23.27
C ALA A 541 28.10 -2.20 23.34
N ARG A 542 27.58 -3.24 22.66
CA ARG A 542 28.27 -4.54 22.56
C ARG A 542 29.60 -4.45 21.82
N GLU A 543 29.70 -3.61 20.79
CA GLU A 543 30.97 -3.38 20.07
C GLU A 543 32.02 -2.70 20.94
N LEU A 544 31.62 -1.71 21.76
CA LEU A 544 32.51 -1.08 22.73
C LEU A 544 33.01 -2.08 23.79
N GLU A 545 32.14 -2.95 24.29
CA GLU A 545 32.50 -4.03 25.23
C GLU A 545 33.41 -5.08 24.58
N ALA A 546 33.15 -5.44 23.32
CA ALA A 546 33.99 -6.36 22.57
C ALA A 546 35.40 -5.79 22.37
N LEU A 547 35.52 -4.50 22.06
CA LEU A 547 36.81 -3.82 21.95
C LEU A 547 37.54 -3.76 23.30
N ALA A 548 36.81 -3.50 24.40
CA ALA A 548 37.38 -3.56 25.74
C ALA A 548 37.95 -4.97 26.04
N GLY A 549 37.20 -6.02 25.69
CA GLY A 549 37.66 -7.41 25.84
C GLY A 549 38.86 -7.76 24.94
N GLN A 550 38.98 -7.17 23.76
CA GLN A 550 40.18 -7.31 22.90
C GLN A 550 41.40 -6.67 23.55
N ILE A 551 41.26 -5.49 24.15
CA ILE A 551 42.34 -4.81 24.87
C ILE A 551 42.78 -5.63 26.09
N ASP A 552 41.84 -6.16 26.88
CA ASP A 552 42.14 -7.01 28.05
C ASP A 552 42.92 -8.27 27.64
N ARG A 553 42.52 -8.95 26.55
CA ARG A 553 43.25 -10.12 26.03
C ARG A 553 44.65 -9.76 25.54
N ALA A 554 44.78 -8.69 24.77
CA ALA A 554 46.08 -8.22 24.26
C ALA A 554 47.04 -7.84 25.40
N GLN A 555 46.52 -7.33 26.53
CA GLN A 555 47.31 -7.10 27.75
C GLN A 555 47.78 -8.43 28.39
N ALA A 556 46.89 -9.41 28.51
CA ALA A 556 47.21 -10.71 29.12
C ALA A 556 48.24 -11.52 28.31
N GLU A 557 48.22 -11.40 26.98
CA GLU A 557 49.12 -12.11 26.07
C GLU A 557 50.47 -11.39 25.87
N SER A 558 50.62 -10.15 26.35
CA SER A 558 51.83 -9.35 26.20
C SER A 558 52.87 -9.66 27.29
N SER A 559 53.69 -10.69 27.09
CA SER A 559 54.62 -11.17 28.13
C SER A 559 55.99 -10.45 28.22
N SER A 560 56.37 -9.53 27.32
CA SER A 560 57.73 -8.95 27.38
C SER A 560 58.02 -7.61 26.69
N SER A 561 57.07 -6.96 25.98
CA SER A 561 57.37 -5.74 25.19
C SER A 561 56.52 -4.50 25.50
N VAL A 562 55.68 -4.52 26.54
CA VAL A 562 54.74 -3.44 26.85
C VAL A 562 55.17 -2.71 28.12
N THR A 563 55.27 -1.39 28.05
CA THR A 563 55.67 -0.54 29.18
C THR A 563 54.54 -0.41 30.22
N GLN A 564 54.89 -0.15 31.47
CA GLN A 564 53.91 0.12 32.54
C GLN A 564 52.96 1.28 32.20
N SER A 565 53.44 2.26 31.42
CA SER A 565 52.64 3.39 30.93
C SER A 565 51.58 2.93 29.92
N GLU A 566 51.92 2.03 29.00
CA GLU A 566 50.99 1.47 28.01
C GLU A 566 49.92 0.59 28.67
N ILE A 567 50.29 -0.20 29.69
CA ILE A 567 49.34 -0.98 30.49
C ILE A 567 48.36 -0.05 31.21
N SER A 568 48.87 1.04 31.80
CA SER A 568 48.03 2.00 32.53
C SER A 568 47.07 2.74 31.59
N ALA A 569 47.55 3.20 30.43
CA ALA A 569 46.72 3.81 29.40
C ALA A 569 45.63 2.86 28.90
N ALA A 570 45.98 1.59 28.65
CA ALA A 570 45.02 0.60 28.18
C ALA A 570 43.95 0.24 29.24
N LYS A 571 44.28 0.23 30.54
CA LYS A 571 43.29 0.06 31.63
C LYS A 571 42.31 1.23 31.74
N VAL A 572 42.80 2.47 31.62
CA VAL A 572 41.94 3.65 31.58
C VAL A 572 40.98 3.52 30.41
N GLN A 573 41.49 3.11 29.25
CA GLN A 573 40.72 3.00 28.04
C GLN A 573 39.66 1.89 28.07
N VAL A 574 39.96 0.75 28.68
CA VAL A 574 38.98 -0.32 28.94
C VAL A 574 37.86 0.17 29.87
N SER A 575 38.22 0.93 30.90
CA SER A 575 37.24 1.50 31.84
C SER A 575 36.33 2.50 31.14
N GLU A 576 36.89 3.37 30.30
CA GLU A 576 36.14 4.34 29.50
C GLU A 576 35.22 3.67 28.49
N LEU A 577 35.69 2.63 27.78
CA LEU A 577 34.86 1.86 26.84
C LEU A 577 33.65 1.22 27.54
N ARG A 578 33.85 0.62 28.72
CA ARG A 578 32.78 0.00 29.51
C ARG A 578 31.80 1.04 30.05
N LEU A 579 32.30 2.17 30.54
CA LEU A 579 31.46 3.29 30.97
C LEU A 579 30.61 3.80 29.81
N GLN A 580 31.22 4.04 28.65
CA GLN A 580 30.52 4.52 27.47
C GLN A 580 29.51 3.50 26.95
N ALA A 581 29.81 2.20 26.98
CA ALA A 581 28.85 1.15 26.66
C ALA A 581 27.60 1.22 27.57
N GLY A 582 27.80 1.40 28.88
CA GLY A 582 26.72 1.61 29.84
C GLY A 582 25.88 2.86 29.53
N THR A 583 26.54 3.99 29.24
CA THR A 583 25.87 5.23 28.82
C THR A 583 25.04 5.04 27.56
N VAL A 584 25.60 4.40 26.53
CA VAL A 584 24.92 4.14 25.26
C VAL A 584 23.68 3.26 25.46
N ARG A 585 23.77 2.19 26.27
CA ARG A 585 22.61 1.34 26.63
C ARG A 585 21.52 2.14 27.34
N HIS A 586 21.92 2.99 28.29
CA HIS A 586 20.99 3.82 29.04
C HIS A 586 20.26 4.82 28.14
N GLU A 587 20.99 5.50 27.25
CA GLU A 587 20.42 6.43 26.28
C GLU A 587 19.48 5.73 25.28
N GLY A 588 19.80 4.51 24.86
CA GLY A 588 18.91 3.67 24.06
C GLY A 588 17.59 3.34 24.76
N LEU A 589 17.64 3.01 26.06
CA LEU A 589 16.44 2.81 26.86
C LEU A 589 15.59 4.09 26.99
N LEU A 590 16.23 5.23 27.25
CA LEU A 590 15.54 6.52 27.32
C LEU A 590 14.87 6.89 25.99
N ALA A 591 15.55 6.63 24.87
CA ALA A 591 14.98 6.83 23.55
C ALA A 591 13.73 5.98 23.33
N ARG A 592 13.77 4.67 23.66
CA ARG A 592 12.58 3.80 23.57
C ARG A 592 11.44 4.28 24.45
N ILE A 593 11.71 4.71 25.69
CA ILE A 593 10.70 5.26 26.59
C ILE A 593 10.04 6.49 25.96
N ALA A 594 10.82 7.44 25.46
CA ALA A 594 10.32 8.66 24.84
C ALA A 594 9.48 8.38 23.58
N VAL A 595 9.94 7.50 22.69
CA VAL A 595 9.20 7.11 21.49
C VAL A 595 7.92 6.34 21.87
N THR A 596 7.98 5.46 22.86
CA THR A 596 6.80 4.72 23.35
C THR A 596 5.71 5.68 23.87
N LYS A 597 6.08 6.72 24.63
CA LYS A 597 5.14 7.70 25.20
C LYS A 597 4.43 8.56 24.13
N SER A 598 5.09 8.82 22.99
CA SER A 598 4.51 9.58 21.87
C SER A 598 3.75 8.68 20.86
N SER A 599 4.07 7.39 20.87
CA SER A 599 3.43 6.37 20.03
C SER A 599 1.96 6.16 20.37
N ALA A 600 1.28 5.51 19.44
CA ALA A 600 -0.10 5.12 19.64
C ALA A 600 -0.17 4.00 20.70
N PRO A 601 -1.23 3.96 21.52
CA PRO A 601 -1.31 3.05 22.65
C PRO A 601 -1.37 1.60 22.18
N ASP A 602 -0.66 0.75 22.89
CA ASP A 602 -0.69 -0.69 22.74
C ASP A 602 -0.47 -1.37 24.09
N THR A 603 -0.95 -2.61 24.25
CA THR A 603 -0.83 -3.35 25.49
C THR A 603 0.60 -3.70 25.87
N GLU A 604 1.44 -4.12 24.91
CA GLU A 604 2.86 -4.42 25.17
C GLU A 604 3.60 -3.13 25.54
N ARG A 605 3.28 -2.01 24.87
CA ARG A 605 3.83 -0.68 25.19
C ARG A 605 3.45 -0.22 26.59
N LEU A 606 2.21 -0.41 27.02
CA LEU A 606 1.76 -0.05 28.36
C LEU A 606 2.45 -0.89 29.44
N LEU A 607 2.58 -2.21 29.20
CA LEU A 607 3.33 -3.09 30.10
C LEU A 607 4.78 -2.65 30.23
N PHE A 608 5.45 -2.37 29.11
CA PHE A 608 6.83 -1.88 29.08
C PHE A 608 7.00 -0.59 29.89
N LEU A 609 6.14 0.42 29.68
CA LEU A 609 6.20 1.67 30.45
C LEU A 609 5.93 1.44 31.95
N LYS A 610 5.04 0.50 32.28
CA LYS A 610 4.73 0.18 33.68
C LYS A 610 5.88 -0.54 34.38
N GLU A 611 6.50 -1.49 33.71
CA GLU A 611 7.68 -2.23 34.20
C GLU A 611 8.85 -1.31 34.50
N HIS A 612 9.04 -0.27 33.68
CA HIS A 612 10.08 0.76 33.86
C HIS A 612 9.65 1.91 34.79
N ASN A 613 8.48 1.82 35.44
CA ASN A 613 7.95 2.85 36.35
C ASN A 613 7.78 4.25 35.72
N GLU A 614 7.53 4.29 34.41
CA GLU A 614 7.40 5.53 33.63
C GLU A 614 5.97 6.09 33.62
N VAL A 615 4.99 5.27 33.97
CA VAL A 615 3.57 5.64 33.98
C VAL A 615 2.84 5.23 35.24
N GLU A 616 1.86 6.04 35.59
CA GLU A 616 0.89 5.79 36.64
C GLU A 616 -0.49 5.57 36.02
N ILE A 617 -1.27 4.66 36.62
CA ILE A 617 -2.62 4.33 36.15
C ILE A 617 -3.59 4.68 37.27
N PHE A 618 -4.62 5.44 36.94
CA PHE A 618 -5.64 5.87 37.90
C PHE A 618 -7.03 5.49 37.41
N ARG A 619 -7.88 5.03 38.32
CA ARG A 619 -9.31 4.95 38.04
C ARG A 619 -9.88 6.36 37.95
N HIS A 620 -10.62 6.63 36.88
CA HIS A 620 -11.22 7.94 36.66
C HIS A 620 -12.73 7.90 36.84
N GLY A 621 -13.16 8.46 37.98
CA GLY A 621 -14.57 8.60 38.31
C GLY A 621 -15.35 7.28 38.36
N ARG A 622 -16.67 7.42 38.41
CA ARG A 622 -17.61 6.30 38.41
C ARG A 622 -18.01 5.93 36.99
N ARG A 623 -18.50 4.70 36.80
CA ARG A 623 -19.07 4.25 35.52
C ARG A 623 -20.14 5.20 35.00
N THR A 624 -19.99 5.59 33.74
CA THR A 624 -20.88 6.53 33.04
C THR A 624 -21.69 5.81 31.98
N LYS A 625 -22.98 6.14 31.86
CA LYS A 625 -23.86 5.52 30.87
C LYS A 625 -23.61 6.12 29.48
N LEU A 626 -23.31 5.27 28.49
CA LEU A 626 -23.14 5.66 27.09
C LEU A 626 -24.35 5.27 26.22
N GLY A 627 -25.03 4.18 26.57
CA GLY A 627 -26.15 3.63 25.80
C GLY A 627 -27.16 2.88 26.67
N LYS A 628 -28.12 2.20 26.03
CA LYS A 628 -29.17 1.44 26.74
C LYS A 628 -28.58 0.30 27.58
N GLU A 629 -27.58 -0.40 27.06
CA GLU A 629 -26.85 -1.52 27.67
C GLU A 629 -25.33 -1.31 27.57
N ASP A 630 -24.88 -0.07 27.72
CA ASP A 630 -23.45 0.28 27.62
C ASP A 630 -23.08 1.34 28.67
N PHE A 631 -22.21 0.93 29.60
CA PHE A 631 -21.62 1.73 30.65
C PHE A 631 -20.09 1.70 30.52
N LEU A 632 -19.46 2.87 30.57
CA LEU A 632 -18.03 3.03 30.43
C LEU A 632 -17.37 3.29 31.80
N GLN A 633 -16.34 2.51 32.14
CA GLN A 633 -15.33 2.87 33.13
C GLN A 633 -14.05 3.31 32.41
N GLU A 634 -13.48 4.43 32.85
CA GLU A 634 -12.22 4.93 32.33
C GLU A 634 -11.09 4.75 33.35
N TYR A 635 -9.90 4.42 32.84
CA TYR A 635 -8.64 4.48 33.57
C TYR A 635 -7.66 5.36 32.81
N VAL A 636 -6.99 6.26 33.52
CA VAL A 636 -6.08 7.25 32.93
C VAL A 636 -4.66 6.75 33.09
N VAL A 637 -3.91 6.73 31.98
CA VAL A 637 -2.48 6.49 31.98
C VAL A 637 -1.75 7.83 31.92
N ARG A 638 -0.96 8.11 32.95
CA ARG A 638 -0.24 9.37 33.13
C ARG A 638 1.27 9.14 33.06
N ASP A 639 1.96 9.94 32.26
CA ASP A 639 3.41 10.04 32.30
C ASP A 639 3.84 10.61 33.66
N LYS A 640 4.63 9.82 34.40
CA LYS A 640 5.07 10.15 35.75
C LYS A 640 6.01 11.35 35.78
N ALA A 641 6.90 11.46 34.79
CA ALA A 641 7.90 12.53 34.73
C ALA A 641 7.28 13.85 34.30
N ALA A 642 6.50 13.85 33.21
CA ALA A 642 5.87 15.06 32.69
C ALA A 642 4.57 15.44 33.44
N GLY A 643 4.01 14.53 34.24
CA GLY A 643 2.71 14.70 34.87
C GLY A 643 1.55 14.81 33.87
N LYS A 644 1.75 14.40 32.61
CA LYS A 644 0.79 14.54 31.50
C LYS A 644 0.01 13.26 31.29
N ASN A 645 -1.30 13.35 31.06
CA ASN A 645 -2.09 12.20 30.63
C ASN A 645 -1.75 11.88 29.17
N ILE A 646 -1.34 10.64 28.90
CA ILE A 646 -0.91 10.22 27.56
C ILE A 646 -1.92 9.29 26.90
N TRP A 647 -2.52 8.37 27.67
CA TRP A 647 -3.52 7.41 27.17
C TRP A 647 -4.70 7.25 28.14
N VAL A 648 -5.78 6.62 27.66
CA VAL A 648 -6.95 6.25 28.45
C VAL A 648 -7.39 4.83 28.09
N ALA A 649 -7.70 4.02 29.09
CA ALA A 649 -8.31 2.71 28.93
C ALA A 649 -9.83 2.80 29.14
N HIS A 650 -10.59 2.25 28.21
CA HIS A 650 -12.04 2.22 28.20
C HIS A 650 -12.52 0.79 28.45
N PHE A 651 -13.31 0.58 29.50
CA PHE A 651 -13.94 -0.70 29.81
C PHE A 651 -15.45 -0.56 29.70
N HIS A 652 -16.06 -1.35 28.82
CA HIS A 652 -17.50 -1.34 28.57
C HIS A 652 -18.20 -2.42 29.42
N TYR A 653 -19.34 -2.06 29.99
CA TYR A 653 -20.14 -2.91 30.88
C TYR A 653 -21.61 -2.85 30.49
N PRO A 654 -22.36 -3.96 30.59
CA PRO A 654 -23.80 -3.95 30.29
C PRO A 654 -24.59 -3.10 31.29
N GLU A 655 -24.16 -3.05 32.56
CA GLU A 655 -24.86 -2.35 33.63
C GLU A 655 -23.88 -1.58 34.54
N LYS A 656 -24.42 -0.59 35.27
CA LYS A 656 -23.63 0.25 36.19
C LYS A 656 -22.95 -0.56 37.30
N ALA A 657 -23.65 -1.58 37.82
CA ALA A 657 -23.22 -2.39 38.95
C ALA A 657 -22.49 -3.68 38.55
N THR A 658 -22.25 -3.92 37.26
CA THR A 658 -21.56 -5.13 36.80
C THR A 658 -20.20 -5.30 37.50
N PRO A 659 -19.83 -6.48 38.02
CA PRO A 659 -18.49 -6.70 38.56
C PRO A 659 -17.37 -6.33 37.57
N GLU A 660 -16.22 -5.87 38.07
CA GLU A 660 -15.15 -5.34 37.20
C GLU A 660 -14.63 -6.33 36.17
N GLU A 661 -14.53 -7.60 36.56
CA GLU A 661 -14.06 -8.70 35.72
C GLU A 661 -15.05 -9.08 34.62
N LEU A 662 -16.32 -8.64 34.73
CA LEU A 662 -17.40 -8.94 33.80
C LEU A 662 -17.64 -7.79 32.82
N PHE A 663 -16.57 -7.10 32.42
CA PHE A 663 -16.62 -6.20 31.28
C PHE A 663 -16.92 -6.98 30.00
N VAL A 664 -17.51 -6.32 29.01
CA VAL A 664 -17.83 -6.93 27.72
C VAL A 664 -16.54 -7.35 27.01
N MET A 665 -16.46 -8.61 26.59
CA MET A 665 -15.40 -9.09 25.71
C MET A 665 -15.78 -8.82 24.26
N ARG A 666 -14.84 -8.28 23.48
CA ARG A 666 -15.08 -7.99 22.07
C ARG A 666 -15.34 -9.29 21.31
N GLY A 667 -16.34 -9.31 20.44
CA GLY A 667 -16.68 -10.50 19.65
C GLY A 667 -17.46 -11.59 20.40
N ALA A 668 -17.65 -11.47 21.71
CA ALA A 668 -18.59 -12.34 22.44
C ALA A 668 -20.01 -12.17 21.87
N LEU A 669 -20.78 -13.25 21.81
CA LEU A 669 -22.16 -13.16 21.32
C LEU A 669 -23.02 -12.41 22.35
N GLY A 670 -23.72 -11.38 21.89
CA GLY A 670 -24.75 -10.70 22.65
C GLY A 670 -25.98 -11.59 22.86
N LYS A 671 -26.94 -11.10 23.64
CA LYS A 671 -28.22 -11.79 23.86
C LYS A 671 -29.01 -12.03 22.56
N ASP A 672 -28.70 -11.28 21.51
CA ASP A 672 -29.26 -11.34 20.16
C ASP A 672 -28.46 -12.25 19.21
N GLY A 673 -27.43 -12.94 19.70
CA GLY A 673 -26.57 -13.81 18.89
C GLY A 673 -25.64 -13.06 17.95
N LYS A 674 -25.45 -11.74 18.10
CA LYS A 674 -24.50 -10.95 17.31
C LYS A 674 -23.21 -10.70 18.08
N PRO A 675 -22.04 -10.67 17.43
CA PRO A 675 -20.79 -10.31 18.09
C PRO A 675 -20.88 -8.90 18.69
N GLN A 676 -20.53 -8.77 19.97
CA GLN A 676 -20.54 -7.48 20.65
C GLN A 676 -19.47 -6.56 20.07
N ALA A 677 -19.89 -5.34 19.73
CA ALA A 677 -19.08 -4.36 19.02
C ALA A 677 -18.04 -3.64 19.89
N HIS A 678 -18.13 -3.76 21.22
CA HIS A 678 -17.37 -2.97 22.19
C HIS A 678 -16.78 -3.88 23.26
N GLY A 679 -15.49 -3.71 23.58
CA GLY A 679 -14.81 -4.39 24.70
C GLY A 679 -13.79 -3.48 25.36
N ALA A 680 -12.94 -4.01 26.25
CA ALA A 680 -11.91 -3.20 26.89
C ALA A 680 -10.79 -2.80 25.90
N HIS A 681 -10.46 -1.51 25.82
CA HIS A 681 -9.45 -1.03 24.86
C HIS A 681 -8.73 0.24 25.31
N LEU A 682 -7.53 0.48 24.77
CA LEU A 682 -6.74 1.70 24.96
C LEU A 682 -6.98 2.72 23.83
N LYS A 683 -6.97 4.01 24.18
CA LYS A 683 -6.99 5.15 23.24
C LYS A 683 -5.96 6.19 23.62
N ARG A 684 -5.58 7.04 22.65
CA ARG A 684 -4.82 8.26 22.97
C ARG A 684 -5.68 9.19 23.83
N TRP A 685 -5.02 10.00 24.66
CA TRP A 685 -5.74 10.91 25.56
C TRP A 685 -6.59 11.96 24.82
N ASP A 686 -6.07 12.50 23.71
CA ASP A 686 -6.78 13.43 22.82
C ASP A 686 -7.95 12.77 22.07
N GLU A 687 -7.91 11.46 21.87
CA GLU A 687 -8.98 10.66 21.25
C GLU A 687 -10.05 10.16 22.25
N ARG A 688 -9.93 10.48 23.54
CA ARG A 688 -10.78 9.93 24.62
C ARG A 688 -12.27 10.02 24.32
N PHE A 689 -12.75 11.15 23.79
CA PHE A 689 -14.17 11.38 23.48
C PHE A 689 -14.57 11.03 22.05
N LEU A 690 -13.63 10.55 21.23
CA LEU A 690 -13.85 10.27 19.81
C LEU A 690 -14.31 8.82 19.66
N GLY A 691 -15.48 8.62 19.02
CA GLY A 691 -16.12 7.32 18.79
C GLY A 691 -16.27 6.99 17.30
N ILE A 692 -16.87 5.83 16.99
CA ILE A 692 -17.04 5.34 15.60
C ILE A 692 -17.73 6.39 14.70
N LYS A 693 -18.71 7.14 15.24
CA LYS A 693 -19.40 8.21 14.51
C LYS A 693 -18.51 9.42 14.19
N ALA A 694 -17.54 9.73 15.05
CA ALA A 694 -16.58 10.82 14.80
C ALA A 694 -15.58 10.42 13.71
N GLN A 695 -15.16 9.15 13.70
CA GLN A 695 -14.32 8.59 12.65
C GLN A 695 -15.02 8.54 11.30
N ALA A 696 -16.24 8.01 11.23
CA ALA A 696 -17.02 7.97 9.99
C ALA A 696 -17.26 9.37 9.42
N ARG A 697 -17.49 10.38 10.28
CA ARG A 697 -17.65 11.78 9.85
C ARG A 697 -16.35 12.38 9.31
N ALA A 698 -15.22 12.15 9.96
CA ALA A 698 -13.92 12.62 9.50
C ALA A 698 -13.51 11.95 8.17
N GLU A 699 -13.77 10.65 8.02
CA GLU A 699 -13.59 9.92 6.77
C GLU A 699 -14.50 10.47 5.67
N GLN A 700 -15.77 10.76 5.96
CA GLN A 700 -16.72 11.34 5.01
C GLN A 700 -16.30 12.74 4.54
N GLU A 701 -15.91 13.64 5.45
CA GLU A 701 -15.39 14.97 5.12
C GLU A 701 -14.10 14.89 4.27
N ARG A 702 -13.24 13.90 4.53
CA ARG A 702 -12.05 13.61 3.72
C ARG A 702 -12.42 13.17 2.31
N PHE A 703 -13.34 12.21 2.17
CA PHE A 703 -13.80 11.73 0.86
C PHE A 703 -14.48 12.85 0.05
N GLU A 704 -15.24 13.73 0.70
CA GLU A 704 -15.85 14.90 0.06
C GLU A 704 -14.79 15.87 -0.48
N ARG A 705 -13.71 16.16 0.27
CA ARG A 705 -12.61 17.01 -0.22
C ARG A 705 -11.81 16.40 -1.36
N ILE A 706 -11.61 15.08 -1.36
CA ILE A 706 -10.99 14.35 -2.47
C ILE A 706 -11.87 14.44 -3.72
N ARG A 707 -13.19 14.25 -3.59
CA ARG A 707 -14.15 14.42 -4.69
C ARG A 707 -14.18 15.85 -5.25
N GLN A 708 -13.89 16.86 -4.43
CA GLN A 708 -13.79 18.26 -4.83
C GLN A 708 -12.42 18.65 -5.43
N GLY A 709 -11.52 17.68 -5.67
CA GLY A 709 -10.21 17.95 -6.30
C GLY A 709 -9.20 18.64 -5.38
N GLN A 710 -9.36 18.53 -4.06
CA GLN A 710 -8.44 19.11 -3.06
C GLN A 710 -7.69 18.03 -2.23
N PRO A 711 -7.00 17.06 -2.85
CA PRO A 711 -6.38 15.95 -2.13
C PRO A 711 -5.26 16.41 -1.18
N GLY A 712 -4.54 17.49 -1.50
CA GLY A 712 -3.48 18.06 -0.63
C GLY A 712 -3.99 18.78 0.63
N ARG A 713 -5.30 18.96 0.79
CA ARG A 713 -5.95 19.52 2.00
C ARG A 713 -6.85 18.51 2.71
N ALA A 714 -6.84 17.25 2.25
CA ALA A 714 -7.47 16.15 2.93
C ALA A 714 -6.60 15.79 4.15
N LEU A 715 -7.19 15.75 5.35
CA LEU A 715 -6.50 15.31 6.56
C LEU A 715 -6.03 13.84 6.39
N GLU A 716 -4.93 13.47 7.07
CA GLU A 716 -4.52 12.06 7.20
C GLU A 716 -5.70 11.19 7.66
N VAL A 717 -5.67 9.90 7.34
CA VAL A 717 -6.72 8.95 7.72
C VAL A 717 -6.92 9.02 9.23
N PHE A 718 -8.03 9.62 9.66
CA PHE A 718 -8.37 9.77 11.07
C PHE A 718 -8.85 8.41 11.58
N ARG A 719 -7.94 7.61 12.13
CA ARG A 719 -8.27 6.33 12.77
C ARG A 719 -8.18 6.48 14.27
N ILE A 720 -9.25 6.12 14.98
CA ILE A 720 -9.22 6.06 16.44
C ILE A 720 -8.50 4.77 16.83
N TRP A 721 -7.36 4.89 17.49
CA TRP A 721 -6.60 3.70 17.90
C TRP A 721 -7.31 2.93 19.02
N ARG A 722 -7.36 1.60 18.90
CA ARG A 722 -7.97 0.70 19.89
C ARG A 722 -7.17 -0.58 20.00
N SER A 723 -6.26 -0.64 20.97
CA SER A 723 -5.61 -1.90 21.36
C SER A 723 -6.45 -2.60 22.42
N GLU A 724 -6.78 -3.87 22.22
CA GLU A 724 -7.68 -4.65 23.08
C GLU A 724 -6.99 -5.02 24.39
N ILE A 725 -7.70 -4.88 25.52
CA ILE A 725 -7.18 -5.21 26.85
C ILE A 725 -7.77 -6.56 27.28
N SER A 726 -6.89 -7.54 27.50
CA SER A 726 -7.28 -8.85 28.02
C SER A 726 -7.68 -8.79 29.49
N LEU A 727 -8.45 -9.77 29.96
CA LEU A 727 -8.83 -9.89 31.38
C LEU A 727 -7.61 -9.99 32.31
N ASN A 728 -6.56 -10.71 31.91
CA ASN A 728 -5.36 -10.88 32.71
C ASN A 728 -4.64 -9.53 32.92
N MET A 729 -4.48 -8.77 31.84
CA MET A 729 -3.91 -7.44 31.91
C MET A 729 -4.79 -6.47 32.72
N ALA A 730 -6.12 -6.57 32.58
CA ALA A 730 -7.08 -5.79 33.35
C ALA A 730 -6.90 -5.97 34.87
N ARG A 731 -6.78 -7.24 35.30
CA ARG A 731 -6.50 -7.61 36.69
C ARG A 731 -5.16 -7.09 37.18
N GLN A 732 -4.12 -7.21 36.35
CA GLN A 732 -2.76 -6.82 36.71
C GLN A 732 -2.61 -5.29 36.86
N LEU A 733 -3.21 -4.51 35.97
CA LEU A 733 -2.88 -3.10 35.82
C LEU A 733 -3.98 -2.12 36.23
N PHE A 734 -5.26 -2.51 36.14
CA PHE A 734 -6.36 -1.56 36.19
C PHE A 734 -7.28 -1.73 37.39
N PHE A 735 -7.73 -2.95 37.71
CA PHE A 735 -8.75 -3.17 38.74
C PHE A 735 -8.31 -2.74 40.16
N ASN A 736 -7.00 -2.75 40.41
CA ASN A 736 -6.42 -2.27 41.67
C ASN A 736 -5.92 -0.81 41.61
N ALA A 737 -6.19 -0.09 40.53
CA ALA A 737 -5.74 1.29 40.36
C ALA A 737 -6.48 2.24 41.32
N SER A 738 -5.72 3.08 42.02
CA SER A 738 -6.24 4.07 42.96
C SER A 738 -7.18 5.07 42.25
N GLU A 739 -8.20 5.55 42.96
CA GLU A 739 -9.02 6.66 42.45
C GLU A 739 -8.20 7.95 42.42
N ARG A 740 -8.22 8.65 41.27
CA ARG A 740 -7.44 9.87 41.06
C ARG A 740 -7.71 10.94 42.13
N GLU A 741 -8.95 11.10 42.56
CA GLU A 741 -9.34 12.09 43.57
C GLU A 741 -8.73 11.79 44.95
N VAL A 742 -8.62 10.51 45.31
CA VAL A 742 -8.02 10.08 46.58
C VAL A 742 -6.52 10.39 46.57
N VAL A 743 -5.83 10.08 45.48
CA VAL A 743 -4.39 10.34 45.34
C VAL A 743 -4.07 11.84 45.35
N VAL A 744 -4.83 12.66 44.61
CA VAL A 744 -4.64 14.12 44.60
C VAL A 744 -4.89 14.72 45.98
N ARG A 745 -5.94 14.28 46.70
CA ARG A 745 -6.21 14.72 48.07
C ARG A 745 -5.12 14.30 49.05
N GLU A 746 -4.52 13.12 48.88
CA GLU A 746 -3.46 12.63 49.74
C GLU A 746 -2.12 13.34 49.47
N GLN A 747 -1.81 13.64 48.20
CA GLN A 747 -0.65 14.46 47.82
C GLN A 747 -0.78 15.90 48.35
N LEU A 748 -1.98 16.50 48.24
CA LEU A 748 -2.27 17.83 48.82
C LEU A 748 -2.27 17.86 50.35
N ARG A 749 -2.39 16.70 51.03
CA ARG A 749 -2.25 16.60 52.50
C ARG A 749 -0.80 16.41 52.95
N LYS A 750 0.08 15.92 52.06
CA LYS A 750 1.52 15.69 52.32
C LYS A 750 2.37 16.93 52.03
N LEU A 751 1.87 17.83 51.17
CA LEU A 751 2.31 19.22 51.02
C LEU A 751 1.69 20.07 52.13
#